data_AF-A0A2E5X2D5-F1
#
_entry.id   AF-A0A2E5X2D5-F1
#
_cell.length_a   1.000
_cell.length_b   1.000
_cell.length_c   1.000
_cell.angle_alpha   90.00
_cell.angle_beta   90.00
_cell.angle_gamma   90.00
#
_symmetry.space_group_name_H-M   'P 1'
#
loop_
_entity.id
_entity.type
_entity.pdbx_description
1 polymer ?
#
loop_
_entity_poly.entity_id
_entity_poly.type
_entity_poly.pdbx_seq_one_letter_code
_entity_poly.pdbx_strand_id
1 'polypeptide(L)'
;MASPQRETDRRPGLGGRLIWVLGGTLGLTLALAWALDLLPRGAGPADESGDPAVVVEERAAALAELLARRAAAARGGAAFPDDLKREVLDEETARTLFVMSKESFVFDPLCYFRYKPGVEQRIEWPEHPQGAWTRRTNGVGYREDGELPATLERFILVSGDSHTDGVCNNDESFPNLLEARLAESSAPAAVLNTGIVGYSFYNYLGVLEKFAERAPEAFVVAVYGGNDFIEVLRPHHYFRGSQPPPRPHGYWERIEEAKRVSTTALAQGLNQTLYFQVFPEEVEVALEGAWVTLGEMARICRERKIRLLVVYIPPAFEAGWSALDAMRGRAMESLGLAEEDLALYQRLAQEFFLGLEERGIDAVDMEPVFESHESDCYWRRDLHINLEGQRLIAGVVEEWLASPQSARPALPQATVADGPYERRDAGGVPRERGQYRAGLRSGEWQSWFADGAAESRGSWEAGLKSGPWTWWFPNGVIKKEGSYASGKKTGTWKEYHSGGELRSQGLWRGGRATGSWEEWYADGQSAVRGDWVDGEKHGAWTHRFPGGGRQTEGEYVAGRLEGRARKWHVEGQQLFEGDYRHGQREGPWVFWYPSGQVRRQGKYEAGGESGPWEWYLEDGSVDRQRAGNYRAGRRTGP
;
A
#
# COMPACT_ATOMS: atom_id res chain seq x y z
N MET A 1 85.10 16.62 2.69
CA MET A 1 83.80 15.95 2.46
C MET A 1 82.86 16.99 1.85
N ALA A 2 82.17 16.61 0.78
CA ALA A 2 81.78 17.49 -0.33
C ALA A 2 80.71 18.56 -0.03
N SER A 3 80.87 19.71 -0.69
CA SER A 3 79.87 20.76 -1.01
C SER A 3 79.07 20.39 -2.30
N PRO A 4 78.29 21.28 -2.97
CA PRO A 4 77.05 22.00 -2.60
C PRO A 4 75.99 22.01 -3.76
N GLN A 5 74.86 22.76 -3.59
CA GLN A 5 74.17 23.69 -4.54
C GLN A 5 72.63 23.72 -4.27
N ARG A 6 71.99 24.86 -3.88
CA ARG A 6 71.55 26.05 -4.66
C ARG A 6 70.65 25.68 -5.85
N GLU A 7 69.56 26.34 -6.24
CA GLU A 7 68.80 27.58 -5.92
C GLU A 7 67.63 27.51 -6.95
N THR A 8 66.36 27.85 -6.67
CA THR A 8 65.77 29.12 -7.12
C THR A 8 64.27 29.20 -6.85
N ASP A 9 63.89 30.42 -6.47
CA ASP A 9 62.59 31.09 -6.43
C ASP A 9 61.60 30.82 -7.58
N ARG A 10 60.30 30.86 -7.25
CA ARG A 10 59.32 31.91 -7.69
C ARG A 10 57.88 31.54 -7.27
N ARG A 11 57.23 32.41 -6.48
CA ARG A 11 55.75 32.57 -6.39
C ARG A 11 55.33 33.74 -7.31
N PRO A 12 54.03 34.08 -7.52
CA PRO A 12 52.75 33.33 -7.49
C PRO A 12 51.90 33.55 -8.78
N GLY A 13 50.67 33.00 -8.84
CA GLY A 13 49.67 33.40 -9.84
C GLY A 13 48.27 32.85 -9.59
N LEU A 14 47.37 33.70 -9.08
CA LEU A 14 45.91 33.51 -9.08
C LEU A 14 45.36 33.72 -10.50
N GLY A 15 44.40 32.87 -10.91
CA GLY A 15 43.34 33.24 -11.85
C GLY A 15 43.38 32.61 -13.24
N GLY A 16 42.29 31.91 -13.60
CA GLY A 16 41.72 32.07 -14.94
C GLY A 16 41.50 30.82 -15.82
N ARG A 17 40.43 30.07 -15.52
CA ARG A 17 39.34 29.66 -16.43
C ARG A 17 39.61 28.86 -17.74
N LEU A 18 38.97 27.68 -17.76
CA LEU A 18 38.02 27.14 -18.77
C LEU A 18 38.49 26.40 -20.06
N ILE A 19 37.73 25.31 -20.32
CA ILE A 19 37.42 24.53 -21.56
C ILE A 19 38.28 23.27 -21.76
N TRP A 20 37.80 22.02 -21.60
CA TRP A 20 36.66 21.22 -22.15
C TRP A 20 36.96 20.45 -23.46
N VAL A 21 36.43 19.23 -23.46
CA VAL A 21 36.15 18.25 -24.55
C VAL A 21 37.36 17.53 -25.20
N LEU A 22 37.43 16.22 -24.96
CA LEU A 22 37.61 15.12 -25.95
C LEU A 22 38.38 13.96 -25.29
N GLY A 23 37.65 13.05 -24.65
CA GLY A 23 38.23 11.85 -24.05
C GLY A 23 37.20 10.78 -23.69
N GLY A 24 36.14 10.63 -24.48
CA GLY A 24 35.03 9.74 -24.13
C GLY A 24 34.15 9.25 -25.29
N THR A 25 34.67 9.17 -26.51
CA THR A 25 33.91 8.66 -27.68
C THR A 25 34.72 7.69 -28.54
N LEU A 26 35.37 6.70 -27.94
CA LEU A 26 35.95 5.58 -28.69
C LEU A 26 35.66 4.18 -28.10
N GLY A 27 34.78 4.08 -27.09
CA GLY A 27 34.39 2.81 -26.49
C GLY A 27 33.06 2.23 -26.97
N LEU A 28 32.18 3.03 -27.60
CA LEU A 28 30.81 2.60 -27.93
C LEU A 28 30.58 2.25 -29.40
N THR A 29 31.51 2.54 -30.31
CA THR A 29 31.34 2.28 -31.76
C THR A 29 31.78 0.88 -32.21
N LEU A 30 32.36 0.06 -31.33
CA LEU A 30 32.79 -1.31 -31.66
C LEU A 30 31.80 -2.42 -31.22
N ALA A 31 30.70 -2.08 -30.54
CA ALA A 31 29.66 -3.05 -30.18
C ALA A 31 28.46 -3.09 -31.15
N LEU A 32 28.29 -2.07 -32.00
CA LEU A 32 27.18 -2.00 -32.97
C LEU A 32 27.43 -2.70 -34.30
N ALA A 33 28.64 -3.19 -34.57
CA ALA A 33 29.00 -3.83 -35.84
C ALA A 33 28.85 -5.36 -35.85
N TRP A 34 28.41 -5.99 -34.75
CA TRP A 34 28.24 -7.45 -34.68
C TRP A 34 26.78 -7.93 -34.70
N ALA A 35 25.81 -7.00 -34.65
CA ALA A 35 24.37 -7.34 -34.58
C ALA A 35 23.61 -7.15 -35.92
N LEU A 36 24.30 -6.79 -37.02
CA LEU A 36 23.66 -6.43 -38.29
C LEU A 36 23.76 -7.48 -39.41
N ASP A 37 24.13 -8.73 -39.12
CA ASP A 37 24.37 -9.74 -40.18
C ASP A 37 23.50 -11.01 -40.12
N LEU A 38 22.36 -10.98 -39.44
CA LEU A 38 21.41 -12.11 -39.43
C LEU A 38 19.96 -11.67 -39.66
N LEU A 39 19.66 -11.20 -40.87
CA LEU A 39 18.29 -11.14 -41.39
C LEU A 39 18.23 -11.70 -42.83
N PRO A 40 17.41 -12.73 -43.10
CA PRO A 40 16.91 -12.94 -44.46
C PRO A 40 15.88 -11.85 -44.80
N ARG A 41 16.02 -11.31 -46.02
CA ARG A 41 15.16 -10.25 -46.61
C ARG A 41 13.89 -10.82 -47.25
N GLY A 42 12.79 -10.05 -47.13
CA GLY A 42 11.62 -10.04 -48.03
C GLY A 42 10.34 -10.69 -47.47
N ALA A 43 9.10 -10.24 -47.73
CA ALA A 43 8.57 -9.10 -48.49
C ALA A 43 7.04 -8.96 -48.22
N GLY A 44 6.50 -7.73 -48.17
CA GLY A 44 5.12 -7.38 -48.54
C GLY A 44 4.08 -7.14 -47.40
N PRO A 45 3.10 -6.21 -47.57
CA PRO A 45 2.54 -5.42 -46.47
C PRO A 45 1.04 -5.63 -46.16
N ALA A 46 0.62 -5.35 -44.93
CA ALA A 46 -0.64 -4.68 -44.58
C ALA A 46 -0.69 -4.31 -43.08
N ASP A 47 -0.60 -3.00 -42.84
CA ASP A 47 -1.12 -2.12 -41.77
C ASP A 47 -1.52 -2.59 -40.35
N GLU A 48 -1.36 -1.63 -39.43
CA GLU A 48 -1.81 -1.54 -38.03
C GLU A 48 -1.10 -2.38 -36.96
N SER A 49 0.10 -1.95 -36.53
CA SER A 49 0.57 -2.12 -35.14
C SER A 49 1.69 -1.13 -34.83
N GLY A 50 1.58 -0.40 -33.72
CA GLY A 50 2.66 0.43 -33.20
C GLY A 50 3.87 -0.43 -32.86
N ASP A 51 5.02 -0.05 -33.41
CA ASP A 51 6.29 -0.78 -33.31
C ASP A 51 6.81 -0.85 -31.84
N PRO A 52 6.96 -2.04 -31.24
CA PRO A 52 7.41 -2.19 -29.85
C PRO A 52 8.90 -1.86 -29.62
N ALA A 53 9.71 -1.69 -30.68
CA ALA A 53 11.11 -1.28 -30.54
C ALA A 53 11.25 0.21 -30.17
N VAL A 54 10.34 1.06 -30.66
CA VAL A 54 10.34 2.52 -30.41
C VAL A 54 10.01 2.84 -28.94
N VAL A 55 9.35 1.93 -28.22
CA VAL A 55 8.90 2.15 -26.83
C VAL A 55 9.98 1.78 -25.79
N VAL A 56 10.99 0.98 -26.14
CA VAL A 56 12.02 0.54 -25.19
C VAL A 56 13.22 1.51 -25.16
N GLU A 57 13.63 2.06 -26.31
CA GLU A 57 14.71 3.06 -26.37
C GLU A 57 14.30 4.40 -25.77
N GLU A 58 13.06 4.87 -25.98
CA GLU A 58 12.57 6.11 -25.34
C GLU A 58 12.42 5.95 -23.81
N ARG A 59 12.05 4.77 -23.31
CA ARG A 59 11.94 4.48 -21.87
C ARG A 59 13.30 4.26 -21.20
N ALA A 60 14.23 3.61 -21.88
CA ALA A 60 15.62 3.49 -21.42
C ALA A 60 16.34 4.84 -21.45
N ALA A 61 16.07 5.69 -22.45
CA ALA A 61 16.59 7.06 -22.52
C ALA A 61 15.99 7.95 -21.42
N ALA A 62 14.68 7.88 -21.16
CA ALA A 62 14.04 8.62 -20.06
C ALA A 62 14.54 8.17 -18.68
N LEU A 63 14.75 6.87 -18.47
CA LEU A 63 15.33 6.33 -17.25
C LEU A 63 16.81 6.67 -17.11
N ALA A 64 17.60 6.60 -18.19
CA ALA A 64 18.99 7.02 -18.19
C ALA A 64 19.13 8.53 -17.95
N GLU A 65 18.22 9.36 -18.47
CA GLU A 65 18.17 10.80 -18.22
C GLU A 65 17.73 11.11 -16.79
N LEU A 66 16.76 10.38 -16.21
CA LEU A 66 16.36 10.49 -14.81
C LEU A 66 17.49 10.09 -13.86
N LEU A 67 18.19 8.97 -14.14
CA LEU A 67 19.33 8.51 -13.37
C LEU A 67 20.54 9.45 -13.53
N ALA A 68 20.74 10.04 -14.71
CA ALA A 68 21.76 11.07 -14.92
C ALA A 68 21.42 12.38 -14.20
N ARG A 69 20.13 12.79 -14.14
CA ARG A 69 19.65 13.93 -13.34
C ARG A 69 19.84 13.69 -11.85
N ARG A 70 19.52 12.49 -11.34
CA ARG A 70 19.77 12.09 -9.94
C ARG A 70 21.26 12.01 -9.62
N ALA A 71 22.09 11.47 -10.53
CA ALA A 71 23.54 11.43 -10.37
C ALA A 71 24.24 12.79 -10.52
N ALA A 72 23.59 13.76 -11.20
CA ALA A 72 24.02 15.15 -11.26
C ALA A 72 23.58 15.94 -10.01
N ALA A 73 22.37 15.69 -9.50
CA ALA A 73 21.84 16.25 -8.25
C ALA A 73 22.61 15.72 -7.02
N ALA A 74 23.04 14.46 -7.03
CA ALA A 74 23.87 13.89 -5.96
C ALA A 74 25.30 14.50 -5.88
N ARG A 75 25.75 15.24 -6.91
CA ARG A 75 27.06 15.92 -6.93
C ARG A 75 27.02 17.39 -6.53
N GLY A 76 25.84 17.95 -6.31
CA GLY A 76 25.67 19.28 -5.76
C GLY A 76 24.62 19.21 -4.67
N GLY A 77 25.04 19.26 -3.40
CA GLY A 77 24.15 19.24 -2.24
C GLY A 77 22.94 20.12 -2.50
N ALA A 78 21.79 19.49 -2.75
CA ALA A 78 20.64 20.18 -3.32
C ALA A 78 19.89 20.87 -2.19
N ALA A 79 19.73 22.18 -2.34
CA ALA A 79 18.77 22.98 -1.58
C ALA A 79 17.35 22.40 -1.74
N PHE A 80 16.55 22.56 -0.69
CA PHE A 80 15.12 22.23 -0.66
C PHE A 80 14.40 22.80 -1.90
N PRO A 81 13.41 22.09 -2.48
CA PRO A 81 12.53 22.74 -3.46
C PRO A 81 11.79 23.90 -2.76
N ASP A 82 11.90 25.10 -3.33
CA ASP A 82 11.40 26.39 -2.82
C ASP A 82 9.85 26.53 -2.84
N ASP A 83 9.06 25.45 -2.85
CA ASP A 83 7.66 25.54 -3.30
C ASP A 83 6.66 24.56 -2.63
N LEU A 84 6.66 24.44 -1.30
CA LEU A 84 5.41 24.03 -0.63
C LEU A 84 4.35 25.10 -0.96
N LYS A 85 3.45 24.77 -1.88
CA LYS A 85 2.26 25.58 -2.15
C LYS A 85 1.18 25.15 -1.19
N ARG A 86 0.91 25.97 -0.18
CA ARG A 86 -0.20 25.77 0.74
C ARG A 86 -0.86 27.11 0.99
N GLU A 87 -2.07 27.26 0.48
CA GLU A 87 -2.93 28.40 0.80
C GLU A 87 -3.85 28.06 1.97
N VAL A 88 -4.33 29.09 2.66
CA VAL A 88 -5.38 28.93 3.67
C VAL A 88 -6.65 28.54 2.93
N LEU A 89 -7.20 27.37 3.25
CA LEU A 89 -8.44 26.89 2.66
C LEU A 89 -9.64 27.51 3.37
N ASP A 90 -10.74 27.72 2.66
CA ASP A 90 -12.05 27.91 3.28
C ASP A 90 -12.64 26.57 3.76
N GLU A 91 -13.68 26.62 4.58
CA GLU A 91 -14.31 25.42 5.15
C GLU A 91 -14.93 24.51 4.07
N GLU A 92 -15.53 25.07 3.03
CA GLU A 92 -16.18 24.28 1.97
C GLU A 92 -15.13 23.46 1.23
N THR A 93 -14.05 24.09 0.81
CA THR A 93 -12.91 23.47 0.15
C THR A 93 -12.24 22.44 1.07
N ALA A 94 -11.99 22.77 2.33
CA ALA A 94 -11.40 21.85 3.29
C ALA A 94 -12.26 20.59 3.50
N ARG A 95 -13.59 20.72 3.53
CA ARG A 95 -14.52 19.58 3.62
C ARG A 95 -14.53 18.71 2.37
N THR A 96 -14.13 19.25 1.22
CA THR A 96 -13.89 18.41 0.06
C THR A 96 -12.64 17.57 0.27
N LEU A 97 -11.53 18.12 0.80
CA LEU A 97 -10.25 17.42 0.86
C LEU A 97 -10.14 16.46 2.06
N PHE A 98 -10.67 16.83 3.22
CA PHE A 98 -10.58 16.06 4.45
C PHE A 98 -11.98 15.60 4.88
N VAL A 99 -12.20 14.29 4.93
CA VAL A 99 -13.53 13.71 5.16
C VAL A 99 -13.81 13.65 6.67
N MET A 100 -14.27 14.76 7.23
CA MET A 100 -14.52 14.93 8.67
C MET A 100 -16.01 15.21 8.96
N SER A 101 -16.57 14.55 9.99
CA SER A 101 -17.99 14.70 10.36
C SER A 101 -18.30 16.10 10.93
N LYS A 102 -19.48 16.64 10.63
CA LYS A 102 -19.94 17.92 11.22
C LYS A 102 -20.40 17.75 12.67
N GLU A 103 -20.70 16.51 13.04
CA GLU A 103 -21.17 16.10 14.36
C GLU A 103 -20.04 16.21 15.38
N SER A 104 -18.82 15.86 15.01
CA SER A 104 -17.69 15.77 15.94
C SER A 104 -16.65 16.88 15.75
N PHE A 105 -16.55 17.48 14.56
CA PHE A 105 -15.46 18.39 14.21
C PHE A 105 -15.93 19.81 13.86
N VAL A 106 -15.09 20.80 14.19
CA VAL A 106 -15.21 22.20 13.79
C VAL A 106 -14.05 22.58 12.88
N PHE A 107 -14.32 23.51 11.96
CA PHE A 107 -13.30 24.00 11.04
C PHE A 107 -12.21 24.79 11.79
N ASP A 108 -10.96 24.62 11.35
CA ASP A 108 -9.80 25.37 11.80
C ASP A 108 -9.00 25.81 10.55
N PRO A 109 -8.67 27.09 10.39
CA PRO A 109 -8.06 27.57 9.14
C PRO A 109 -6.64 27.05 8.89
N LEU A 110 -5.94 26.54 9.92
CA LEU A 110 -4.59 26.02 9.78
C LEU A 110 -4.61 24.50 9.68
N CYS A 111 -5.19 23.81 10.67
CA CYS A 111 -5.21 22.34 10.69
C CYS A 111 -6.47 21.72 10.05
N TYR A 112 -7.31 22.55 9.43
CA TYR A 112 -8.57 22.25 8.73
C TYR A 112 -9.72 21.81 9.63
N PHE A 113 -9.50 20.85 10.51
CA PHE A 113 -10.54 20.38 11.43
C PHE A 113 -9.96 20.07 12.80
N ARG A 114 -10.71 20.35 13.85
CA ARG A 114 -10.41 19.88 15.22
C ARG A 114 -11.68 19.39 15.88
N TYR A 115 -11.56 18.63 16.97
CA TYR A 115 -12.75 18.23 17.72
C TYR A 115 -13.52 19.46 18.23
N LYS A 116 -14.83 19.29 18.42
CA LYS A 116 -15.62 20.26 19.17
C LYS A 116 -15.03 20.42 20.58
N PRO A 117 -14.99 21.65 21.13
CA PRO A 117 -14.60 21.88 22.52
C PRO A 117 -15.45 21.10 23.53
N GLY A 118 -14.83 20.65 24.62
CA GLY A 118 -15.54 20.09 25.78
C GLY A 118 -16.29 18.79 25.49
N VAL A 119 -15.92 18.06 24.44
CA VAL A 119 -16.49 16.73 24.15
C VAL A 119 -16.01 15.74 25.20
N GLU A 120 -16.97 15.06 25.83
CA GLU A 120 -16.75 13.84 26.59
C GLU A 120 -17.53 12.70 25.92
N GLN A 121 -16.83 11.65 25.50
CA GLN A 121 -17.43 10.54 24.79
C GLN A 121 -16.90 9.22 25.34
N ARG A 122 -17.81 8.43 25.94
CA ARG A 122 -17.55 7.05 26.32
C ARG A 122 -17.78 6.11 25.14
N ILE A 123 -16.83 5.22 24.89
CA ILE A 123 -16.86 4.25 23.80
C ILE A 123 -16.70 2.85 24.39
N GLU A 124 -17.71 2.00 24.17
CA GLU A 124 -17.68 0.60 24.61
C GLU A 124 -16.66 -0.19 23.79
N TRP A 125 -15.76 -0.87 24.48
CA TRP A 125 -14.60 -1.51 23.88
C TRP A 125 -14.20 -2.76 24.68
N PRO A 126 -14.73 -3.94 24.32
CA PRO A 126 -14.56 -5.15 25.13
C PRO A 126 -13.11 -5.63 25.31
N GLU A 127 -12.20 -5.25 24.42
CA GLU A 127 -10.77 -5.57 24.54
C GLU A 127 -10.06 -4.66 25.56
N HIS A 128 -10.61 -3.49 25.83
CA HIS A 128 -10.09 -2.60 26.87
C HIS A 128 -10.29 -3.25 28.26
N PRO A 129 -9.33 -3.18 29.19
CA PRO A 129 -9.47 -3.80 30.52
C PRO A 129 -10.70 -3.33 31.30
N GLN A 130 -11.16 -2.10 31.06
CA GLN A 130 -12.36 -1.53 31.68
C GLN A 130 -13.65 -1.79 30.88
N GLY A 131 -13.58 -2.56 29.79
CA GLY A 131 -14.68 -2.82 28.85
C GLY A 131 -15.10 -1.62 28.00
N ALA A 132 -14.50 -0.46 28.22
CA ALA A 132 -14.74 0.80 27.54
C ALA A 132 -13.58 1.77 27.81
N TRP A 133 -13.53 2.86 27.05
CA TRP A 133 -12.64 4.00 27.28
C TRP A 133 -13.40 5.31 27.05
N THR A 134 -12.86 6.41 27.56
CA THR A 134 -13.47 7.74 27.47
C THR A 134 -12.48 8.72 26.83
N ARG A 135 -12.92 9.38 25.76
CA ARG A 135 -12.22 10.54 25.18
C ARG A 135 -12.77 11.81 25.80
N ARG A 136 -11.87 12.69 26.24
CA ARG A 136 -12.21 14.06 26.61
C ARG A 136 -11.41 15.07 25.80
N THR A 137 -12.04 16.21 25.52
CA THR A 137 -11.37 17.35 24.89
C THR A 137 -11.54 18.61 25.73
N ASN A 138 -10.52 19.46 25.73
CA ASN A 138 -10.56 20.75 26.43
C ASN A 138 -11.40 21.81 25.68
N GLY A 139 -11.44 23.03 26.20
CA GLY A 139 -12.16 24.18 25.65
C GLY A 139 -11.71 24.63 24.25
N VAL A 140 -10.62 24.06 23.73
CA VAL A 140 -10.15 24.28 22.35
C VAL A 140 -10.14 23.02 21.49
N GLY A 141 -10.70 21.90 21.97
CA GLY A 141 -10.92 20.70 21.17
C GLY A 141 -9.69 19.81 20.98
N TYR A 142 -8.69 19.91 21.87
CA TYR A 142 -7.57 18.96 21.94
C TYR A 142 -7.81 17.93 23.02
N ARG A 143 -7.21 16.76 22.88
CA ARG A 143 -7.47 15.61 23.75
C ARG A 143 -6.79 15.77 25.10
N GLU A 144 -7.44 16.50 26.00
CA GLU A 144 -6.93 16.84 27.32
C GLU A 144 -8.07 16.80 28.35
N ASP A 145 -7.77 16.41 29.59
CA ASP A 145 -8.72 16.43 30.71
C ASP A 145 -8.93 17.84 31.30
N GLY A 146 -7.98 18.75 31.07
CA GLY A 146 -8.00 20.12 31.59
C GLY A 146 -7.76 21.18 30.51
N GLU A 147 -8.04 22.43 30.87
CA GLU A 147 -7.65 23.55 30.01
C GLU A 147 -6.13 23.69 29.96
N LEU A 148 -5.62 24.06 28.79
CA LEU A 148 -4.21 24.38 28.66
C LEU A 148 -3.88 25.62 29.50
N PRO A 149 -2.82 25.59 30.32
CA PRO A 149 -2.33 26.77 31.01
C PRO A 149 -2.10 27.93 30.05
N ALA A 150 -2.50 29.14 30.45
CA ALA A 150 -2.32 30.35 29.65
C ALA A 150 -0.83 30.59 29.29
N THR A 151 0.07 30.18 30.18
CA THR A 151 1.52 30.15 29.96
C THR A 151 2.04 28.76 30.29
N LEU A 152 2.66 28.12 29.31
CA LEU A 152 3.42 26.89 29.50
C LEU A 152 4.89 27.29 29.48
N GLU A 153 5.58 27.23 30.62
CA GLU A 153 7.02 27.56 30.66
C GLU A 153 7.85 26.58 29.81
N ARG A 154 7.40 25.31 29.74
CA ARG A 154 7.98 24.27 28.90
C ARG A 154 6.90 23.30 28.46
N PHE A 155 6.77 23.09 27.16
CA PHE A 155 5.83 22.10 26.62
C PHE A 155 6.34 21.43 25.36
N ILE A 156 5.84 20.22 25.14
CA ILE A 156 6.07 19.39 23.97
C ILE A 156 4.74 19.30 23.22
N LEU A 157 4.81 19.44 21.91
CA LEU A 157 3.67 19.30 21.02
C LEU A 157 3.71 17.92 20.39
N VAL A 158 2.61 17.17 20.48
CA VAL A 158 2.49 15.85 19.86
C VAL A 158 1.30 15.83 18.92
N SER A 159 1.53 15.44 17.67
CA SER A 159 0.51 15.36 16.63
C SER A 159 0.59 14.02 15.89
N GLY A 160 -0.53 13.61 15.31
CA GLY A 160 -0.65 12.43 14.48
C GLY A 160 -2.10 12.14 14.15
N ASP A 161 -2.35 10.96 13.60
CA ASP A 161 -3.65 10.47 13.16
C ASP A 161 -4.47 9.85 14.32
N SER A 162 -5.32 8.86 14.02
CA SER A 162 -6.10 8.14 15.02
C SER A 162 -5.28 7.28 15.99
N HIS A 163 -4.04 6.88 15.65
CA HIS A 163 -3.16 6.19 16.60
C HIS A 163 -2.67 7.14 17.70
N THR A 164 -2.53 8.43 17.35
CA THR A 164 -2.15 9.50 18.31
C THR A 164 -3.33 10.08 19.06
N ASP A 165 -4.49 10.23 18.41
CA ASP A 165 -5.76 10.47 19.11
C ASP A 165 -5.93 9.38 20.18
N GLY A 166 -5.74 8.11 19.80
CA GLY A 166 -5.65 7.00 20.73
C GLY A 166 -7.00 6.33 21.01
N VAL A 167 -7.02 5.01 20.82
CA VAL A 167 -8.16 4.14 21.17
C VAL A 167 -7.95 3.62 22.60
N CYS A 168 -8.00 4.53 23.56
CA CYS A 168 -7.73 4.33 25.00
C CYS A 168 -8.31 5.51 25.81
N ASN A 169 -8.19 5.54 27.13
CA ASN A 169 -8.50 6.75 27.92
C ASN A 169 -7.46 7.86 27.67
N ASN A 170 -7.77 9.11 28.05
CA ASN A 170 -6.83 10.22 27.86
C ASN A 170 -5.47 9.94 28.53
N ASP A 171 -5.48 9.51 29.81
CA ASP A 171 -4.30 9.17 30.62
C ASP A 171 -3.51 7.95 30.12
N GLU A 172 -4.06 7.20 29.17
CA GLU A 172 -3.45 6.01 28.57
C GLU A 172 -2.85 6.28 27.18
N SER A 173 -3.12 7.44 26.58
CA SER A 173 -2.54 7.81 25.28
C SER A 173 -1.06 8.14 25.43
N PHE A 174 -0.24 7.80 24.44
CA PHE A 174 1.21 8.00 24.53
C PHE A 174 1.62 9.46 24.81
N PRO A 175 0.90 10.50 24.33
CA PRO A 175 1.23 11.88 24.71
C PRO A 175 0.99 12.16 26.19
N ASN A 176 -0.12 11.69 26.76
CA ASN A 176 -0.41 11.91 28.19
C ASN A 176 0.41 10.99 29.11
N LEU A 177 0.74 9.77 28.67
CA LEU A 177 1.72 8.91 29.34
C LEU A 177 3.11 9.57 29.37
N LEU A 178 3.51 10.21 28.27
CA LEU A 178 4.75 10.98 28.21
C LEU A 178 4.71 12.17 29.19
N GLU A 179 3.58 12.89 29.28
CA GLU A 179 3.42 13.97 30.28
C GLU A 179 3.63 13.47 31.70
N ALA A 180 2.97 12.36 32.07
CA ALA A 180 3.09 11.76 33.39
C ALA A 180 4.54 11.37 33.71
N ARG A 181 5.25 10.78 32.75
CA ARG A 181 6.68 10.42 32.88
C ARG A 181 7.56 11.66 33.08
N LEU A 182 7.34 12.70 32.28
CA LEU A 182 8.13 13.94 32.36
C LEU A 182 7.85 14.70 33.65
N ALA A 183 6.63 14.65 34.18
CA ALA A 183 6.28 15.27 35.46
C ALA A 183 7.11 14.71 36.64
N GLU A 184 7.55 13.45 36.55
CA GLU A 184 8.42 12.81 37.54
C GLU A 184 9.92 12.98 37.25
N SER A 185 10.28 13.57 36.10
CA SER A 185 11.66 13.75 35.68
C SER A 185 12.33 14.97 36.33
N SER A 186 13.65 15.08 36.16
CA SER A 186 14.41 16.27 36.59
C SER A 186 14.06 17.55 35.80
N ALA A 187 13.28 17.42 34.74
CA ALA A 187 12.93 18.51 33.85
C ALA A 187 11.47 18.33 33.39
N PRO A 188 10.48 18.72 34.21
CA PRO A 188 9.06 18.62 33.87
C PRO A 188 8.70 19.44 32.63
N ALA A 189 7.77 18.91 31.83
CA ALA A 189 7.19 19.59 30.67
C ALA A 189 5.75 19.13 30.49
N ALA A 190 4.87 20.05 30.10
CA ALA A 190 3.53 19.68 29.65
C ALA A 190 3.61 19.01 28.27
N VAL A 191 2.69 18.10 27.97
CA VAL A 191 2.60 17.48 26.64
C VAL A 191 1.20 17.69 26.11
N LEU A 192 1.09 18.38 24.98
CA LEU A 192 -0.20 18.63 24.35
C LEU A 192 -0.49 17.59 23.28
N ASN A 193 -1.55 16.80 23.49
CA ASN A 193 -2.07 15.87 22.50
C ASN A 193 -2.96 16.59 21.47
N THR A 194 -2.39 16.83 20.29
CA THR A 194 -3.10 17.38 19.12
C THR A 194 -3.42 16.33 18.06
N GLY A 195 -3.25 15.04 18.37
CA GLY A 195 -3.61 13.94 17.47
C GLY A 195 -5.12 13.90 17.22
N ILE A 196 -5.50 13.71 15.96
CA ILE A 196 -6.90 13.68 15.53
C ILE A 196 -7.07 12.60 14.45
N VAL A 197 -8.14 11.81 14.56
CA VAL A 197 -8.52 10.84 13.52
C VAL A 197 -8.63 11.50 12.14
N GLY A 198 -8.03 10.86 11.13
CA GLY A 198 -8.03 11.33 9.74
C GLY A 198 -7.09 12.51 9.46
N TYR A 199 -6.20 12.85 10.40
CA TYR A 199 -5.06 13.71 10.11
C TYR A 199 -4.00 12.96 9.32
N SER A 200 -3.35 13.68 8.42
CA SER A 200 -2.13 13.28 7.73
C SER A 200 -1.19 14.50 7.62
N PHE A 201 -0.14 14.43 6.80
CA PHE A 201 1.00 15.35 6.84
C PHE A 201 0.66 16.85 6.74
N TYR A 202 -0.35 17.24 5.94
CA TYR A 202 -0.77 18.65 5.87
C TYR A 202 -1.42 19.15 7.16
N ASN A 203 -2.16 18.28 7.87
CA ASN A 203 -2.72 18.61 9.18
C ASN A 203 -1.60 18.77 10.21
N TYR A 204 -0.61 17.86 10.21
CA TYR A 204 0.55 17.93 11.10
C TYR A 204 1.30 19.26 10.95
N LEU A 205 1.52 19.70 9.71
CA LEU A 205 2.13 21.00 9.44
C LEU A 205 1.24 22.15 9.93
N GLY A 206 -0.07 22.07 9.74
CA GLY A 206 -1.02 23.09 10.20
C GLY A 206 -1.04 23.23 11.73
N VAL A 207 -0.89 22.10 12.44
CA VAL A 207 -0.69 22.08 13.89
C VAL A 207 0.62 22.80 14.26
N LEU A 208 1.74 22.48 13.62
CA LEU A 208 3.00 23.17 13.90
C LEU A 208 2.89 24.68 13.64
N GLU A 209 2.35 25.10 12.50
CA GLU A 209 2.15 26.51 12.14
C GLU A 209 1.35 27.26 13.21
N LYS A 210 0.31 26.61 13.76
CA LYS A 210 -0.54 27.16 14.81
C LYS A 210 0.19 27.38 16.14
N PHE A 211 1.16 26.54 16.47
CA PHE A 211 1.83 26.55 17.77
C PHE A 211 3.28 27.03 17.74
N ALA A 212 3.88 27.22 16.56
CA ALA A 212 5.29 27.57 16.41
C ALA A 212 5.68 28.87 17.13
N GLU A 213 4.80 29.87 17.16
CA GLU A 213 5.04 31.14 17.87
C GLU A 213 5.08 30.99 19.40
N ARG A 214 4.52 29.90 19.94
CA ARG A 214 4.63 29.57 21.37
C ARG A 214 5.94 28.87 21.72
N ALA A 215 6.78 28.57 20.72
CA ALA A 215 8.10 27.95 20.86
C ALA A 215 8.09 26.68 21.73
N PRO A 216 7.37 25.61 21.32
CA PRO A 216 7.49 24.31 21.99
C PRO A 216 8.95 23.86 22.01
N GLU A 217 9.34 23.12 23.04
CA GLU A 217 10.70 22.56 23.08
C GLU A 217 10.90 21.51 21.99
N ALA A 218 9.86 20.69 21.78
CA ALA A 218 9.86 19.66 20.78
C ALA A 218 8.49 19.54 20.11
N PHE A 219 8.51 19.15 18.85
CA PHE A 219 7.37 18.71 18.08
C PHE A 219 7.58 17.26 17.68
N VAL A 220 6.68 16.39 18.13
CA VAL A 220 6.68 14.96 17.83
C VAL A 220 5.52 14.67 16.88
N VAL A 221 5.82 14.07 15.74
CA VAL A 221 4.83 13.68 14.74
C VAL A 221 4.81 12.17 14.65
N ALA A 222 3.71 11.55 15.05
CA ALA A 222 3.48 10.13 14.82
C ALA A 222 2.82 9.94 13.45
N VAL A 223 3.49 9.18 12.58
CA VAL A 223 3.07 8.87 11.20
C VAL A 223 2.70 7.39 11.14
N TYR A 224 1.48 7.08 10.71
CA TYR A 224 1.05 5.70 10.55
C TYR A 224 1.26 5.19 9.13
N GLY A 225 2.03 4.11 8.99
CA GLY A 225 2.35 3.52 7.69
C GLY A 225 1.17 2.92 6.94
N GLY A 226 0.04 2.67 7.62
CA GLY A 226 -1.13 2.01 7.04
C GLY A 226 -1.99 2.90 6.13
N ASN A 227 -2.15 4.19 6.44
CA ASN A 227 -3.04 5.06 5.66
C ASN A 227 -2.57 6.52 5.51
N ASP A 228 -1.58 7.01 6.27
CA ASP A 228 -1.13 8.40 6.14
C ASP A 228 -0.66 8.74 4.71
N PHE A 229 -0.04 7.77 4.02
CA PHE A 229 0.49 7.97 2.66
C PHE A 229 -0.61 8.01 1.59
N ILE A 230 -1.70 7.26 1.71
CA ILE A 230 -2.84 7.45 0.81
C ILE A 230 -3.59 8.75 1.14
N GLU A 231 -3.66 9.13 2.42
CA GLU A 231 -4.38 10.33 2.87
C GLU A 231 -3.69 11.64 2.45
N VAL A 232 -2.37 11.63 2.26
CA VAL A 232 -1.64 12.81 1.76
C VAL A 232 -1.96 13.15 0.30
N LEU A 233 -2.35 12.16 -0.51
CA LEU A 233 -2.47 12.33 -1.96
C LEU A 233 -3.49 13.39 -2.33
N ARG A 234 -4.69 13.33 -1.73
CA ARG A 234 -5.79 14.23 -2.08
C ARG A 234 -5.45 15.71 -1.86
N PRO A 235 -4.99 16.15 -0.67
CA PRO A 235 -4.54 17.53 -0.50
C PRO A 235 -3.31 17.85 -1.34
N HIS A 236 -2.36 16.90 -1.50
CA HIS A 236 -1.17 17.15 -2.30
C HIS A 236 -1.50 17.45 -3.78
N HIS A 237 -2.37 16.65 -4.41
CA HIS A 237 -2.85 16.90 -5.76
C HIS A 237 -3.54 18.26 -5.88
N TYR A 238 -4.43 18.58 -4.93
CA TYR A 238 -5.13 19.87 -4.91
C TYR A 238 -4.15 21.05 -4.94
N PHE A 239 -3.18 21.06 -4.01
CA PHE A 239 -2.21 22.15 -3.89
C PHE A 239 -1.23 22.24 -5.05
N ARG A 240 -0.98 21.12 -5.74
CA ARG A 240 -0.17 21.08 -6.96
C ARG A 240 -0.99 21.40 -8.23
N GLY A 241 -2.30 21.62 -8.12
CA GLY A 241 -3.18 21.84 -9.26
C GLY A 241 -3.32 20.62 -10.17
N SER A 242 -3.07 19.42 -9.63
CA SER A 242 -3.26 18.14 -10.30
C SER A 242 -4.48 17.41 -9.72
N GLN A 243 -4.78 16.22 -10.23
CA GLN A 243 -5.87 15.38 -9.74
C GLN A 243 -5.36 13.94 -9.57
N PRO A 244 -5.85 13.21 -8.56
CA PRO A 244 -5.61 11.77 -8.47
C PRO A 244 -6.11 11.07 -9.73
N PRO A 245 -5.49 9.96 -10.15
CA PRO A 245 -5.92 9.21 -11.32
C PRO A 245 -7.37 8.70 -11.16
N PRO A 246 -8.16 8.67 -12.25
CA PRO A 246 -9.52 8.17 -12.19
C PRO A 246 -9.52 6.69 -11.85
N ARG A 247 -10.40 6.28 -10.92
CA ARG A 247 -10.49 4.89 -10.48
C ARG A 247 -10.95 3.99 -11.63
N PRO A 248 -10.26 2.86 -11.89
CA PRO A 248 -10.67 1.95 -12.94
C PRO A 248 -12.04 1.33 -12.62
N HIS A 249 -12.68 0.77 -13.64
CA HIS A 249 -13.92 0.02 -13.44
C HIS A 249 -13.72 -1.12 -12.43
N GLY A 250 -14.73 -1.40 -11.61
CA GLY A 250 -14.66 -2.42 -10.54
C GLY A 250 -13.88 -2.01 -9.28
N TYR A 251 -13.16 -0.87 -9.25
CA TYR A 251 -12.42 -0.44 -8.06
C TYR A 251 -13.33 -0.31 -6.83
N TRP A 252 -14.44 0.41 -6.97
CA TRP A 252 -15.38 0.62 -5.87
C TRP A 252 -16.13 -0.65 -5.47
N GLU A 253 -16.32 -1.59 -6.40
CA GLU A 253 -16.93 -2.88 -6.10
C GLU A 253 -16.03 -3.71 -5.17
N ARG A 254 -14.72 -3.77 -5.46
CA ARG A 254 -13.70 -4.39 -4.58
C ARG A 254 -13.71 -3.77 -3.18
N ILE A 255 -13.76 -2.43 -3.11
CA ILE A 255 -13.83 -1.69 -1.83
C ILE A 255 -15.10 -2.05 -1.05
N GLU A 256 -16.27 -2.04 -1.70
CA GLU A 256 -17.54 -2.35 -1.03
C GLU A 256 -17.65 -3.81 -0.60
N GLU A 257 -17.04 -4.74 -1.37
CA GLU A 257 -16.94 -6.13 -0.96
C GLU A 257 -16.05 -6.29 0.28
N ALA A 258 -14.87 -5.66 0.27
CA ALA A 258 -13.94 -5.69 1.40
C ALA A 258 -14.53 -5.08 2.67
N LYS A 259 -15.30 -3.99 2.55
CA LYS A 259 -16.03 -3.39 3.69
C LYS A 259 -16.99 -4.38 4.36
N ARG A 260 -17.63 -5.27 3.59
CA ARG A 260 -18.52 -6.30 4.15
C ARG A 260 -17.75 -7.38 4.91
N VAL A 261 -16.47 -7.56 4.61
CA VAL A 261 -15.58 -8.50 5.32
C VAL A 261 -14.99 -7.86 6.56
N SER A 262 -14.32 -6.71 6.41
CA SER A 262 -13.70 -5.95 7.49
C SER A 262 -13.45 -4.51 7.07
N THR A 263 -14.26 -3.58 7.60
CA THR A 263 -14.03 -2.14 7.47
C THR A 263 -12.69 -1.73 8.08
N THR A 264 -12.30 -2.39 9.18
CA THR A 264 -11.07 -2.11 9.91
C THR A 264 -9.84 -2.45 9.10
N ALA A 265 -9.74 -3.69 8.59
CA ALA A 265 -8.56 -4.11 7.82
C ALA A 265 -8.40 -3.26 6.56
N LEU A 266 -9.52 -2.85 5.96
CA LEU A 266 -9.53 -1.91 4.86
C LEU A 266 -8.98 -0.54 5.26
N ALA A 267 -9.47 0.05 6.36
CA ALA A 267 -9.09 1.40 6.80
C ALA A 267 -7.66 1.49 7.34
N GLN A 268 -7.18 0.44 8.01
CA GLN A 268 -5.87 0.40 8.68
C GLN A 268 -4.76 -0.17 7.76
N GLY A 269 -4.99 -0.18 6.45
CA GLY A 269 -3.95 -0.56 5.50
C GLY A 269 -4.44 -0.98 4.12
N LEU A 270 -5.37 -1.93 4.03
CA LEU A 270 -5.60 -2.61 2.75
C LEU A 270 -6.18 -1.69 1.65
N ASN A 271 -6.83 -0.58 2.01
CA ASN A 271 -7.24 0.44 1.04
C ASN A 271 -6.03 1.15 0.42
N GLN A 272 -5.01 1.47 1.22
CA GLN A 272 -3.74 2.01 0.75
C GLN A 272 -3.02 1.00 -0.14
N THR A 273 -2.96 -0.27 0.28
CA THR A 273 -2.37 -1.35 -0.53
C THR A 273 -3.05 -1.48 -1.88
N LEU A 274 -4.39 -1.54 -1.90
CA LEU A 274 -5.15 -1.58 -3.14
C LEU A 274 -4.90 -0.35 -4.01
N TYR A 275 -4.90 0.85 -3.42
CA TYR A 275 -4.66 2.07 -4.16
C TYR A 275 -3.33 2.02 -4.90
N PHE A 276 -2.24 1.72 -4.19
CA PHE A 276 -0.89 1.70 -4.77
C PHE A 276 -0.62 0.48 -5.64
N GLN A 277 -1.34 -0.62 -5.47
CA GLN A 277 -1.34 -1.73 -6.43
C GLN A 277 -1.91 -1.26 -7.78
N VAL A 278 -3.01 -0.50 -7.75
CA VAL A 278 -3.69 0.01 -8.95
C VAL A 278 -2.93 1.18 -9.59
N PHE A 279 -2.35 2.05 -8.76
CA PHE A 279 -1.61 3.25 -9.16
C PHE A 279 -0.21 3.28 -8.53
N PRO A 280 0.73 2.45 -9.02
CA PRO A 280 2.07 2.35 -8.42
C PRO A 280 2.91 3.63 -8.53
N GLU A 281 2.61 4.50 -9.50
CA GLU A 281 3.22 5.82 -9.65
C GLU A 281 2.87 6.78 -8.50
N GLU A 282 1.70 6.62 -7.89
CA GLU A 282 1.23 7.47 -6.80
C GLU A 282 1.99 7.23 -5.50
N VAL A 283 2.75 6.13 -5.41
CA VAL A 283 3.69 5.90 -4.29
C VAL A 283 4.72 7.03 -4.24
N GLU A 284 5.25 7.44 -5.39
CA GLU A 284 6.24 8.54 -5.46
C GLU A 284 5.60 9.88 -5.11
N VAL A 285 4.35 10.10 -5.54
CA VAL A 285 3.57 11.31 -5.22
C VAL A 285 3.25 11.39 -3.72
N ALA A 286 2.88 10.27 -3.10
CA ALA A 286 2.62 10.20 -1.66
C ALA A 286 3.89 10.49 -0.86
N LEU A 287 5.01 9.87 -1.23
CA LEU A 287 6.31 10.13 -0.60
C LEU A 287 6.78 11.58 -0.80
N GLU A 288 6.58 12.16 -1.99
CA GLU A 288 6.84 13.59 -2.23
C GLU A 288 6.00 14.46 -1.29
N GLY A 289 4.69 14.20 -1.21
CA GLY A 289 3.78 14.92 -0.32
C GLY A 289 4.23 14.87 1.14
N ALA A 290 4.61 13.68 1.62
CA ALA A 290 5.14 13.47 2.96
C ALA A 290 6.45 14.25 3.19
N TRP A 291 7.41 14.14 2.28
CA TRP A 291 8.72 14.79 2.46
C TRP A 291 8.70 16.31 2.30
N VAL A 292 7.86 16.84 1.41
CA VAL A 292 7.74 18.30 1.24
C VAL A 292 7.13 18.92 2.49
N THR A 293 6.08 18.30 3.05
CA THR A 293 5.44 18.77 4.28
C THR A 293 6.34 18.61 5.51
N LEU A 294 6.98 17.46 5.70
CA LEU A 294 7.94 17.27 6.81
C LEU A 294 9.20 18.12 6.66
N GLY A 295 9.65 18.35 5.43
CA GLY A 295 10.74 19.28 5.13
C GLY A 295 10.42 20.71 5.55
N GLU A 296 9.18 21.16 5.32
CA GLU A 296 8.71 22.46 5.80
C GLU A 296 8.60 22.50 7.33
N MET A 297 8.10 21.44 7.95
CA MET A 297 8.09 21.34 9.41
C MET A 297 9.51 21.45 9.97
N ALA A 298 10.49 20.76 9.36
CA ALA A 298 11.89 20.84 9.75
C ALA A 298 12.48 22.25 9.56
N ARG A 299 12.09 22.97 8.51
CA ARG A 299 12.48 24.38 8.30
C ARG A 299 11.96 25.27 9.44
N ILE A 300 10.66 25.22 9.72
CA ILE A 300 10.01 25.98 10.81
C ILE A 300 10.68 25.64 12.15
N CYS A 301 10.87 24.34 12.43
CA CYS A 301 11.51 23.88 13.65
C CYS A 301 12.94 24.41 13.81
N ARG A 302 13.76 24.39 12.76
CA ARG A 302 15.12 24.98 12.81
C ARG A 302 15.10 26.49 13.08
N GLU A 303 14.22 27.23 12.39
CA GLU A 303 14.12 28.69 12.56
C GLU A 303 13.66 29.10 13.95
N ARG A 304 12.78 28.29 14.55
CA ARG A 304 12.20 28.53 15.88
C ARG A 304 12.92 27.78 17.00
N LYS A 305 13.99 27.03 16.68
CA LYS A 305 14.76 26.18 17.62
C LYS A 305 13.88 25.14 18.35
N ILE A 306 12.89 24.61 17.65
CA ILE A 306 12.03 23.50 18.09
C ILE A 306 12.72 22.20 17.66
N ARG A 307 12.82 21.22 18.54
CA ARG A 307 13.30 19.88 18.16
C ARG A 307 12.20 19.13 17.39
N LEU A 308 12.53 18.44 16.30
CA LEU A 308 11.55 17.65 15.54
C LEU A 308 11.88 16.16 15.67
N LEU A 309 10.88 15.34 15.98
CA LEU A 309 10.95 13.88 15.94
C LEU A 309 9.78 13.33 15.11
N VAL A 310 10.07 12.43 14.18
CA VAL A 310 9.07 11.60 13.51
C VAL A 310 9.04 10.21 14.14
N VAL A 311 7.89 9.77 14.63
CA VAL A 311 7.68 8.40 15.10
C VAL A 311 6.90 7.65 14.03
N TYR A 312 7.53 6.68 13.36
CA TYR A 312 6.85 5.85 12.37
C TYR A 312 6.20 4.65 13.07
N ILE A 313 4.88 4.52 12.94
CA ILE A 313 4.10 3.39 13.46
C ILE A 313 3.84 2.45 12.27
N PRO A 314 4.38 1.22 12.26
CA PRO A 314 4.15 0.29 11.17
C PRO A 314 2.69 -0.17 11.15
N PRO A 315 2.10 -0.52 9.99
CA PRO A 315 0.80 -1.19 9.98
C PRO A 315 0.85 -2.53 10.71
N ALA A 316 -0.25 -2.92 11.35
CA ALA A 316 -0.35 -4.19 12.09
C ALA A 316 -0.06 -5.43 11.22
N PHE A 317 -0.14 -5.29 9.88
CA PHE A 317 0.18 -6.34 8.92
C PHE A 317 1.68 -6.64 8.81
N GLU A 318 2.56 -5.68 9.16
CA GLU A 318 4.02 -5.86 9.12
C GLU A 318 4.59 -6.41 10.42
N ALA A 319 4.02 -6.06 11.58
CA ALA A 319 4.53 -6.41 12.91
C ALA A 319 4.33 -7.90 13.32
N GLY A 320 4.33 -8.86 12.38
CA GLY A 320 4.38 -10.29 12.67
C GLY A 320 3.09 -10.94 13.21
N TRP A 321 1.92 -10.37 12.91
CA TRP A 321 0.69 -10.72 13.61
C TRP A 321 -0.03 -11.98 13.10
N SER A 322 0.12 -13.09 13.84
CA SER A 322 -0.48 -14.41 13.55
C SER A 322 -1.99 -14.53 13.84
N ALA A 323 -2.57 -13.61 14.62
CA ALA A 323 -3.98 -13.67 15.03
C ALA A 323 -4.96 -13.07 14.00
N LEU A 324 -4.47 -12.44 12.92
CA LEU A 324 -5.29 -11.78 11.90
C LEU A 324 -5.56 -12.61 10.64
N ASP A 325 -4.89 -13.75 10.47
CA ASP A 325 -4.76 -14.40 9.16
C ASP A 325 -6.09 -14.69 8.47
N ALA A 326 -7.12 -15.10 9.21
CA ALA A 326 -8.42 -15.42 8.62
C ALA A 326 -9.22 -14.19 8.16
N MET A 327 -9.15 -13.07 8.90
CA MET A 327 -9.85 -11.84 8.52
C MET A 327 -9.07 -11.08 7.44
N ARG A 328 -7.75 -10.99 7.60
CA ARG A 328 -6.82 -10.42 6.61
C ARG A 328 -6.96 -11.15 5.27
N GLY A 329 -6.87 -12.47 5.28
CA GLY A 329 -6.93 -13.29 4.06
C GLY A 329 -8.22 -13.08 3.27
N ARG A 330 -9.40 -13.10 3.94
CA ARG A 330 -10.68 -12.83 3.26
C ARG A 330 -10.79 -11.40 2.73
N ALA A 331 -10.31 -10.41 3.49
CA ALA A 331 -10.33 -9.03 3.05
C ALA A 331 -9.40 -8.82 1.83
N MET A 332 -8.19 -9.38 1.86
CA MET A 332 -7.25 -9.35 0.73
C MET A 332 -7.81 -10.07 -0.49
N GLU A 333 -8.45 -11.23 -0.32
CA GLU A 333 -9.11 -11.97 -1.39
C GLU A 333 -10.20 -11.12 -2.07
N SER A 334 -11.09 -10.48 -1.29
CA SER A 334 -12.12 -9.58 -1.83
C SER A 334 -11.54 -8.36 -2.54
N LEU A 335 -10.35 -7.93 -2.13
CA LEU A 335 -9.63 -6.85 -2.77
C LEU A 335 -8.79 -7.33 -3.94
N GLY A 336 -8.66 -8.62 -4.25
CA GLY A 336 -7.74 -9.12 -5.26
C GLY A 336 -6.27 -8.78 -4.96
N LEU A 337 -5.92 -8.74 -3.68
CA LEU A 337 -4.56 -8.54 -3.18
C LEU A 337 -3.90 -9.88 -2.84
N ALA A 338 -2.61 -9.98 -3.07
CA ALA A 338 -1.78 -11.11 -2.65
C ALA A 338 -0.84 -10.71 -1.50
N GLU A 339 -0.27 -11.69 -0.81
CA GLU A 339 0.73 -11.44 0.24
C GLU A 339 1.93 -10.63 -0.27
N GLU A 340 2.29 -10.76 -1.56
CA GLU A 340 3.34 -9.95 -2.16
C GLU A 340 3.00 -8.45 -2.25
N ASP A 341 1.72 -8.07 -2.27
CA ASP A 341 1.31 -6.66 -2.29
C ASP A 341 1.57 -5.99 -0.94
N LEU A 342 1.69 -6.75 0.16
CA LEU A 342 2.05 -6.19 1.48
C LEU A 342 3.51 -5.75 1.57
N ALA A 343 4.38 -6.22 0.67
CA ALA A 343 5.78 -5.74 0.57
C ALA A 343 5.88 -4.25 0.22
N LEU A 344 4.76 -3.65 -0.23
CA LEU A 344 4.61 -2.21 -0.38
C LEU A 344 4.93 -1.44 0.89
N TYR A 345 4.54 -1.92 2.06
CA TYR A 345 4.74 -1.18 3.31
C TYR A 345 6.23 -1.09 3.66
N GLN A 346 6.98 -2.18 3.53
CA GLN A 346 8.43 -2.18 3.72
C GLN A 346 9.12 -1.20 2.76
N ARG A 347 8.68 -1.19 1.50
CA ARG A 347 9.17 -0.22 0.51
C ARG A 347 8.84 1.22 0.90
N LEU A 348 7.60 1.50 1.31
CA LEU A 348 7.17 2.83 1.74
C LEU A 348 7.97 3.31 2.95
N ALA A 349 8.07 2.49 3.99
CA ALA A 349 8.82 2.79 5.21
C ALA A 349 10.28 3.12 4.88
N GLN A 350 10.94 2.26 4.10
CA GLN A 350 12.34 2.43 3.73
C GLN A 350 12.58 3.74 2.96
N GLU A 351 11.84 3.97 1.88
CA GLU A 351 11.98 5.20 1.10
C GLU A 351 11.70 6.41 1.99
N PHE A 352 10.61 6.35 2.78
CA PHE A 352 10.24 7.41 3.71
C PHE A 352 11.40 7.79 4.63
N PHE A 353 12.02 6.81 5.31
CA PHE A 353 13.17 7.02 6.19
C PHE A 353 14.40 7.57 5.47
N LEU A 354 14.72 7.06 4.28
CA LEU A 354 15.81 7.61 3.46
C LEU A 354 15.60 9.11 3.19
N GLY A 355 14.37 9.49 2.82
CA GLY A 355 14.06 10.90 2.58
C GLY A 355 14.08 11.77 3.86
N LEU A 356 13.82 11.20 5.05
CA LEU A 356 14.01 11.91 6.32
C LEU A 356 15.48 12.10 6.66
N GLU A 357 16.31 11.08 6.46
CA GLU A 357 17.76 11.12 6.68
C GLU A 357 18.42 12.19 5.78
N GLU A 358 18.09 12.21 4.49
CA GLU A 358 18.56 13.24 3.54
C GLU A 358 18.23 14.67 3.99
N ARG A 359 17.16 14.85 4.77
CA ARG A 359 16.68 16.14 5.27
C ARG A 359 17.17 16.46 6.68
N GLY A 360 17.90 15.54 7.31
CA GLY A 360 18.37 15.66 8.69
C GLY A 360 17.24 15.72 9.71
N ILE A 361 16.16 14.98 9.46
CA ILE A 361 15.01 14.87 10.37
C ILE A 361 15.22 13.65 11.26
N ASP A 362 15.19 13.84 12.58
CA ASP A 362 15.24 12.72 13.52
C ASP A 362 13.97 11.87 13.36
N ALA A 363 14.14 10.55 13.26
CA ALA A 363 13.04 9.63 13.13
C ALA A 363 13.29 8.34 13.91
N VAL A 364 12.23 7.70 14.39
CA VAL A 364 12.27 6.37 15.01
C VAL A 364 11.30 5.45 14.31
N ASP A 365 11.80 4.26 13.97
CA ASP A 365 11.00 3.15 13.49
C ASP A 365 10.51 2.30 14.66
N MET A 366 9.19 2.19 14.82
CA MET A 366 8.59 1.36 15.85
C MET A 366 8.50 -0.11 15.47
N GLU A 367 8.75 -0.51 14.21
CA GLU A 367 8.71 -1.93 13.81
C GLU A 367 9.65 -2.80 14.64
N PRO A 368 10.96 -2.52 14.76
CA PRO A 368 11.85 -3.36 15.58
C PRO A 368 11.47 -3.35 17.07
N VAL A 369 10.92 -2.24 17.56
CA VAL A 369 10.48 -2.09 18.95
C VAL A 369 9.26 -2.96 19.22
N PHE A 370 8.30 -2.99 18.31
CA PHE A 370 7.08 -3.79 18.44
C PHE A 370 7.36 -5.28 18.21
N GLU A 371 8.20 -5.63 17.22
CA GLU A 371 8.56 -7.03 16.93
C GLU A 371 9.34 -7.70 18.06
N SER A 372 10.20 -6.93 18.74
CA SER A 372 10.99 -7.46 19.86
C SER A 372 10.20 -7.55 21.17
N HIS A 373 8.99 -7.00 21.21
CA HIS A 373 8.16 -7.00 22.41
C HIS A 373 7.35 -8.30 22.55
N GLU A 374 7.22 -8.80 23.78
CA GLU A 374 6.56 -10.09 24.04
C GLU A 374 5.03 -10.05 23.85
N SER A 375 4.41 -8.87 24.01
CA SER A 375 2.97 -8.68 23.94
C SER A 375 2.54 -8.01 22.63
N ASP A 376 1.33 -8.34 22.17
CA ASP A 376 0.68 -7.67 21.04
C ASP A 376 0.65 -6.15 21.29
N CYS A 377 1.04 -5.35 20.29
CA CYS A 377 1.03 -3.88 20.37
C CYS A 377 -0.21 -3.23 19.72
N TYR A 378 -1.16 -4.04 19.23
CA TYR A 378 -2.37 -3.61 18.53
C TYR A 378 -3.65 -4.22 19.13
N TRP A 379 -4.78 -3.54 18.96
CA TRP A 379 -6.11 -4.10 19.25
C TRP A 379 -6.51 -5.12 18.17
N ARG A 380 -7.07 -6.28 18.55
CA ARG A 380 -7.42 -7.39 17.64
C ARG A 380 -8.55 -7.07 16.69
N ARG A 381 -9.55 -6.34 17.15
CA ARG A 381 -10.72 -6.01 16.32
C ARG A 381 -10.51 -4.78 15.46
N ASP A 382 -9.62 -3.89 15.85
CA ASP A 382 -9.57 -2.53 15.34
C ASP A 382 -8.20 -2.10 14.77
N LEU A 383 -7.14 -2.85 15.05
CA LEU A 383 -5.80 -2.65 14.48
C LEU A 383 -5.13 -1.30 14.80
N HIS A 384 -5.73 -0.46 15.65
CA HIS A 384 -5.03 0.64 16.29
C HIS A 384 -4.03 0.13 17.33
N ILE A 385 -2.97 0.88 17.60
CA ILE A 385 -2.07 0.57 18.71
C ILE A 385 -2.86 0.47 20.03
N ASN A 386 -2.60 -0.59 20.80
CA ASN A 386 -3.23 -0.81 22.09
C ASN A 386 -2.46 -0.13 23.22
N LEU A 387 -2.88 -0.34 24.47
CA LEU A 387 -2.24 0.24 25.65
C LEU A 387 -0.73 -0.02 25.73
N GLU A 388 -0.28 -1.19 25.27
CA GLU A 388 1.14 -1.55 25.28
C GLU A 388 1.92 -0.80 24.20
N GLY A 389 1.37 -0.71 22.98
CA GLY A 389 1.92 0.13 21.92
C GLY A 389 2.03 1.60 22.32
N GLN A 390 1.00 2.14 22.99
CA GLN A 390 1.01 3.50 23.55
C GLN A 390 2.15 3.69 24.57
N ARG A 391 2.34 2.73 25.48
CA ARG A 391 3.39 2.75 26.50
C ARG A 391 4.80 2.72 25.89
N LEU A 392 5.02 1.89 24.87
CA LEU A 392 6.32 1.76 24.20
C LEU A 392 6.69 3.05 23.47
N ILE A 393 5.75 3.64 22.71
CA ILE A 393 5.99 4.92 22.02
C ILE A 393 6.35 6.02 23.03
N ALA A 394 5.60 6.14 24.14
CA ALA A 394 5.89 7.13 25.17
C ALA A 394 7.33 7.00 25.72
N GLY A 395 7.80 5.77 25.97
CA GLY A 395 9.16 5.51 26.44
C GLY A 395 10.25 5.87 25.41
N VAL A 396 10.04 5.54 24.13
CA VAL A 396 10.95 5.90 23.05
C VAL A 396 11.09 7.43 22.93
N VAL A 397 9.97 8.15 23.00
CA VAL A 397 9.98 9.61 22.92
C VAL A 397 10.65 10.24 24.14
N GLU A 398 10.40 9.69 25.34
CA GLU A 398 11.07 10.10 26.59
C GLU A 398 12.60 9.96 26.47
N GLU A 399 13.09 8.82 25.99
CA GLU A 399 14.52 8.57 25.80
C GLU A 399 15.14 9.53 24.77
N TRP A 400 14.44 9.78 23.66
CA TRP A 400 14.89 10.77 22.68
C TRP A 400 14.94 12.19 23.27
N LEU A 401 13.95 12.58 24.08
CA LEU A 401 13.92 13.87 24.77
C LEU A 401 15.10 14.04 25.73
N ALA A 402 15.42 12.99 26.50
CA ALA A 402 16.53 12.98 27.45
C ALA A 402 17.92 12.98 26.79
N SER A 403 18.04 12.48 25.57
CA SER A 403 19.32 12.31 24.86
C SER A 403 19.90 13.65 24.36
N PRO A 404 21.12 14.04 24.79
CA PRO A 404 21.81 15.22 24.26
C PRO A 404 22.06 15.07 22.76
N GLN A 405 21.79 16.11 21.96
CA GLN A 405 21.94 16.06 20.50
C GLN A 405 23.33 15.60 20.02
N SER A 406 24.38 15.81 20.83
CA SER A 406 25.77 15.41 20.58
C SER A 406 26.15 13.98 21.04
N ALA A 407 25.32 13.34 21.86
CA ALA A 407 25.58 11.99 22.42
C ALA A 407 24.67 10.92 21.82
N ARG A 408 23.82 11.32 20.85
CA ARG A 408 22.96 10.40 20.14
C ARG A 408 23.85 9.43 19.36
N PRO A 409 23.73 8.11 19.58
CA PRO A 409 24.25 7.17 18.60
C PRO A 409 23.66 7.57 17.25
N ALA A 410 24.43 7.45 16.17
CA ALA A 410 23.81 7.47 14.85
C ALA A 410 22.62 6.52 14.94
N LEU A 411 21.41 7.02 14.66
CA LEU A 411 20.23 6.17 14.57
C LEU A 411 20.68 4.92 13.81
N PRO A 412 20.42 3.69 14.31
CA PRO A 412 20.81 2.49 13.56
C PRO A 412 20.36 2.74 12.14
N GLN A 413 21.31 2.74 11.21
CA GLN A 413 20.99 3.08 9.83
C GLN A 413 19.80 2.20 9.43
N ALA A 414 18.66 2.81 9.14
CA ALA A 414 17.45 2.10 8.72
C ALA A 414 17.71 1.30 7.43
N THR A 415 18.85 1.53 6.79
CA THR A 415 19.41 0.71 5.74
C THR A 415 20.11 -0.51 6.32
N VAL A 416 19.59 -1.70 6.02
CA VAL A 416 20.36 -2.94 6.14
C VAL A 416 21.70 -2.74 5.45
N ALA A 417 22.80 -3.03 6.16
CA ALA A 417 24.14 -2.80 5.64
C ALA A 417 24.32 -3.45 4.26
N ASP A 418 24.93 -2.69 3.33
CA ASP A 418 25.25 -3.20 2.01
C ASP A 418 26.14 -4.44 2.11
N GLY A 419 25.82 -5.45 1.28
CA GLY A 419 26.51 -6.72 1.26
C GLY A 419 25.62 -7.91 1.62
N PRO A 420 26.23 -9.05 1.94
CA PRO A 420 25.50 -10.30 2.15
C PRO A 420 24.63 -10.22 3.41
N TYR A 421 23.41 -10.72 3.29
CA TYR A 421 22.46 -10.85 4.39
C TYR A 421 22.03 -12.30 4.53
N GLU A 422 21.87 -12.73 5.78
CA GLU A 422 21.32 -14.03 6.12
C GLU A 422 20.51 -13.94 7.41
N ARG A 423 19.27 -14.43 7.35
CA ARG A 423 18.38 -14.58 8.51
C ARG A 423 18.34 -16.05 8.91
N ARG A 424 18.47 -16.33 10.20
CA ARG A 424 18.34 -17.66 10.79
C ARG A 424 17.24 -17.66 11.84
N ASP A 425 16.61 -18.80 12.07
CA ASP A 425 15.71 -18.97 13.21
C ASP A 425 16.48 -19.19 14.53
N ALA A 426 15.76 -19.32 15.65
CA ALA A 426 16.32 -19.56 16.97
C ALA A 426 17.15 -20.87 17.06
N GLY A 427 16.89 -21.84 16.18
CA GLY A 427 17.64 -23.09 16.05
C GLY A 427 18.88 -22.98 15.15
N GLY A 428 19.13 -21.80 14.56
CA GLY A 428 20.24 -21.56 13.65
C GLY A 428 20.00 -22.02 12.21
N VAL A 429 18.79 -22.46 11.85
CA VAL A 429 18.47 -22.87 10.47
C VAL A 429 18.29 -21.61 9.61
N PRO A 430 18.96 -21.49 8.44
CA PRO A 430 18.74 -20.38 7.51
C PRO A 430 17.29 -20.29 7.07
N ARG A 431 16.74 -19.08 7.06
CA ARG A 431 15.38 -18.79 6.59
C ARG A 431 15.39 -17.96 5.33
N GLU A 432 16.30 -17.02 5.24
CA GLU A 432 16.48 -16.18 4.06
C GLU A 432 17.94 -15.82 3.90
N ARG A 433 18.37 -15.66 2.64
CA ARG A 433 19.70 -15.18 2.31
C ARG A 433 19.64 -14.39 1.01
N GLY A 434 20.45 -13.35 0.96
CA GLY A 434 20.68 -12.58 -0.26
C GLY A 434 21.72 -11.51 -0.02
N GLN A 435 21.53 -10.37 -0.66
CA GLN A 435 22.37 -9.20 -0.43
C GLN A 435 21.56 -7.92 -0.52
N TYR A 436 22.03 -6.91 0.19
CA TYR A 436 21.53 -5.55 0.12
C TYR A 436 22.50 -4.65 -0.65
N ARG A 437 21.95 -3.67 -1.36
CA ARG A 437 22.69 -2.57 -1.99
C ARG A 437 21.87 -1.30 -1.86
N ALA A 438 22.48 -0.23 -1.35
CA ALA A 438 21.79 0.97 -0.89
C ALA A 438 20.60 0.64 0.04
N GLY A 439 20.78 -0.33 0.95
CA GLY A 439 19.73 -0.79 1.85
C GLY A 439 18.58 -1.59 1.20
N LEU A 440 18.56 -1.78 -0.12
CA LEU A 440 17.51 -2.49 -0.84
C LEU A 440 17.94 -3.92 -1.20
N ARG A 441 17.02 -4.89 -1.19
CA ARG A 441 17.30 -6.24 -1.69
C ARG A 441 17.81 -6.16 -3.12
N SER A 442 18.94 -6.81 -3.38
CA SER A 442 19.60 -6.81 -4.69
C SER A 442 20.13 -8.20 -5.03
N GLY A 443 20.22 -8.52 -6.31
CA GLY A 443 20.70 -9.81 -6.83
C GLY A 443 19.88 -11.01 -6.35
N GLU A 444 20.52 -12.18 -6.33
CA GLU A 444 19.85 -13.44 -6.00
C GLU A 444 19.50 -13.53 -4.51
N TRP A 445 18.26 -13.95 -4.26
CA TRP A 445 17.71 -14.24 -2.95
C TRP A 445 17.15 -15.65 -2.90
N GLN A 446 17.28 -16.28 -1.75
CA GLN A 446 16.77 -17.61 -1.47
C GLN A 446 16.13 -17.65 -0.08
N SER A 447 15.03 -18.38 0.06
CA SER A 447 14.40 -18.68 1.35
C SER A 447 14.21 -20.18 1.57
N TRP A 448 14.08 -20.57 2.83
CA TRP A 448 13.96 -21.97 3.26
C TRP A 448 12.88 -22.17 4.33
N PHE A 449 12.23 -23.34 4.25
CA PHE A 449 11.32 -23.86 5.26
C PHE A 449 12.04 -24.26 6.56
N ALA A 450 11.27 -24.65 7.57
CA ALA A 450 11.80 -24.97 8.90
C ALA A 450 12.66 -26.21 8.96
N ASP A 451 12.43 -27.14 8.04
CA ASP A 451 13.23 -28.32 7.82
C ASP A 451 14.47 -28.06 6.94
N GLY A 452 14.69 -26.82 6.49
CA GLY A 452 15.78 -26.44 5.61
C GLY A 452 15.52 -26.74 4.12
N ALA A 453 14.33 -27.22 3.73
CA ALA A 453 13.97 -27.34 2.32
C ALA A 453 13.84 -25.95 1.67
N ALA A 454 14.20 -25.83 0.40
CA ALA A 454 14.06 -24.57 -0.33
C ALA A 454 12.58 -24.17 -0.42
N GLU A 455 12.29 -22.90 -0.14
CA GLU A 455 10.94 -22.33 -0.20
C GLU A 455 10.78 -21.40 -1.39
N SER A 456 11.76 -20.54 -1.64
CA SER A 456 11.74 -19.63 -2.79
C SER A 456 13.13 -19.23 -3.25
N ARG A 457 13.21 -18.83 -4.52
CA ARG A 457 14.41 -18.26 -5.13
C ARG A 457 14.03 -17.29 -6.24
N GLY A 458 14.76 -16.20 -6.33
CA GLY A 458 14.73 -15.32 -7.48
C GLY A 458 15.64 -14.13 -7.28
N SER A 459 15.55 -13.16 -8.17
CA SER A 459 16.38 -11.97 -8.13
C SER A 459 15.60 -10.73 -7.70
N TRP A 460 16.31 -9.81 -7.05
CA TRP A 460 15.85 -8.47 -6.74
C TRP A 460 16.74 -7.43 -7.43
N GLU A 461 16.16 -6.32 -7.83
CA GLU A 461 16.85 -5.17 -8.41
C GLU A 461 16.26 -3.92 -7.80
N ALA A 462 17.08 -3.16 -7.06
CA ALA A 462 16.65 -1.98 -6.30
C ALA A 462 15.38 -2.23 -5.46
N GLY A 463 15.34 -3.36 -4.74
CA GLY A 463 14.23 -3.70 -3.84
C GLY A 463 12.97 -4.22 -4.55
N LEU A 464 13.00 -4.41 -5.87
CA LEU A 464 11.89 -4.97 -6.65
C LEU A 464 12.26 -6.34 -7.21
N LYS A 465 11.32 -7.30 -7.19
CA LYS A 465 11.53 -8.60 -7.84
C LYS A 465 11.85 -8.41 -9.32
N SER A 466 12.88 -9.10 -9.79
CA SER A 466 13.35 -9.04 -11.18
C SER A 466 13.77 -10.42 -11.65
N GLY A 467 13.59 -10.69 -12.94
CA GLY A 467 13.96 -11.96 -13.57
C GLY A 467 13.11 -13.15 -13.12
N PRO A 468 13.59 -14.39 -13.32
CA PRO A 468 12.86 -15.60 -12.99
C PRO A 468 12.76 -15.79 -11.48
N TRP A 469 11.62 -16.29 -11.05
CA TRP A 469 11.31 -16.65 -9.68
C TRP A 469 10.66 -18.03 -9.63
N THR A 470 11.05 -18.80 -8.61
CA THR A 470 10.53 -20.13 -8.35
C THR A 470 10.22 -20.27 -6.86
N TRP A 471 9.11 -20.93 -6.56
CA TRP A 471 8.71 -21.32 -5.22
C TRP A 471 8.48 -22.81 -5.17
N TRP A 472 8.70 -23.40 -4.00
CA TRP A 472 8.51 -24.82 -3.77
C TRP A 472 7.52 -25.07 -2.64
N PHE A 473 6.91 -26.25 -2.63
CA PHE A 473 6.22 -26.82 -1.50
C PHE A 473 7.24 -27.42 -0.51
N PRO A 474 6.86 -27.69 0.75
CA PRO A 474 7.76 -28.34 1.72
C PRO A 474 8.31 -29.70 1.27
N ASN A 475 7.60 -30.40 0.38
CA ASN A 475 8.06 -31.67 -0.21
C ASN A 475 9.07 -31.48 -1.37
N GLY A 476 9.49 -30.26 -1.68
CA GLY A 476 10.47 -29.94 -2.73
C GLY A 476 9.89 -29.86 -4.15
N VAL A 477 8.58 -30.07 -4.33
CA VAL A 477 7.90 -29.89 -5.62
C VAL A 477 7.73 -28.39 -5.91
N ILE A 478 7.91 -27.95 -7.16
CA ILE A 478 7.67 -26.56 -7.54
C ILE A 478 6.20 -26.22 -7.26
N LYS A 479 5.95 -25.12 -6.56
CA LYS A 479 4.62 -24.59 -6.24
C LYS A 479 4.15 -23.59 -7.28
N LYS A 480 5.03 -22.66 -7.65
CA LYS A 480 4.78 -21.68 -8.71
C LYS A 480 6.09 -21.15 -9.28
N GLU A 481 6.06 -20.72 -10.52
CA GLU A 481 7.19 -20.10 -11.20
C GLU A 481 6.73 -19.09 -12.26
N GLY A 482 7.61 -18.14 -12.56
CA GLY A 482 7.39 -17.12 -13.58
C GLY A 482 8.46 -16.05 -13.49
N SER A 483 8.27 -14.93 -14.19
CA SER A 483 9.24 -13.83 -14.19
C SER A 483 8.63 -12.53 -13.71
N TYR A 484 9.49 -11.67 -13.18
CA TYR A 484 9.18 -10.27 -12.87
C TYR A 484 10.03 -9.32 -13.72
N ALA A 485 9.45 -8.17 -14.01
CA ALA A 485 10.15 -6.98 -14.46
C ALA A 485 9.74 -5.82 -13.56
N SER A 486 10.72 -5.20 -12.89
CA SER A 486 10.50 -4.07 -11.98
C SER A 486 9.38 -4.31 -10.96
N GLY A 487 9.39 -5.49 -10.32
CA GLY A 487 8.42 -5.88 -9.30
C GLY A 487 7.08 -6.38 -9.83
N LYS A 488 6.81 -6.31 -11.13
CA LYS A 488 5.54 -6.72 -11.74
C LYS A 488 5.69 -8.05 -12.50
N LYS A 489 4.69 -8.94 -12.38
CA LYS A 489 4.66 -10.20 -13.13
C LYS A 489 4.73 -9.94 -14.65
N THR A 490 5.57 -10.71 -15.32
CA THR A 490 5.74 -10.66 -16.78
C THR A 490 5.96 -12.06 -17.33
N GLY A 491 5.56 -12.26 -18.59
CA GLY A 491 5.68 -13.54 -19.27
C GLY A 491 4.72 -14.59 -18.71
N THR A 492 5.00 -15.85 -19.02
CA THR A 492 4.17 -16.97 -18.59
C THR A 492 4.41 -17.28 -17.12
N TRP A 493 3.32 -17.36 -16.37
CA TRP A 493 3.30 -17.85 -14.99
C TRP A 493 2.65 -19.21 -14.94
N LYS A 494 3.20 -20.08 -14.09
CA LYS A 494 2.70 -21.42 -13.84
C LYS A 494 2.57 -21.66 -12.35
N GLU A 495 1.51 -22.34 -11.94
CA GLU A 495 1.35 -22.88 -10.60
C GLU A 495 1.07 -24.37 -10.68
N TYR A 496 1.45 -25.10 -9.64
CA TYR A 496 1.39 -26.55 -9.60
C TYR A 496 0.68 -27.02 -8.32
N HIS A 497 0.11 -28.23 -8.38
CA HIS A 497 -0.36 -28.96 -7.21
C HIS A 497 0.82 -29.55 -6.44
N SER A 498 0.61 -29.96 -5.19
CA SER A 498 1.67 -30.54 -4.36
C SER A 498 2.22 -31.87 -4.88
N GLY A 499 1.50 -32.54 -5.80
CA GLY A 499 1.96 -33.73 -6.53
C GLY A 499 2.86 -33.41 -7.74
N GLY A 500 2.91 -32.13 -8.16
CA GLY A 500 3.73 -31.65 -9.28
C GLY A 500 2.96 -31.47 -10.59
N GLU A 501 1.68 -31.80 -10.61
CA GLU A 501 0.81 -31.55 -11.76
C GLU A 501 0.53 -30.06 -11.92
N LEU A 502 0.45 -29.58 -13.16
CA LEU A 502 0.15 -28.18 -13.44
C LEU A 502 -1.26 -27.84 -12.93
N ARG A 503 -1.37 -26.80 -12.13
CA ARG A 503 -2.62 -26.30 -11.55
C ARG A 503 -3.17 -25.14 -12.35
N SER A 504 -2.33 -24.21 -12.76
CA SER A 504 -2.74 -23.07 -13.56
C SER A 504 -1.60 -22.51 -14.40
N GLN A 505 -1.95 -21.86 -15.50
CA GLN A 505 -1.01 -21.15 -16.35
C GLN A 505 -1.70 -19.94 -17.00
N GLY A 506 -0.95 -18.84 -17.10
CA GLY A 506 -1.40 -17.65 -17.81
C GLY A 506 -0.26 -16.71 -18.17
N LEU A 507 -0.52 -15.82 -19.12
CA LEU A 507 0.42 -14.80 -19.54
C LEU A 507 0.18 -13.49 -18.77
N TRP A 508 1.26 -12.84 -18.39
CA TRP A 508 1.26 -11.59 -17.65
C TRP A 508 2.05 -10.51 -18.40
N ARG A 509 1.54 -9.28 -18.38
CA ARG A 509 2.22 -8.10 -18.93
C ARG A 509 2.04 -6.94 -17.98
N GLY A 510 3.15 -6.41 -17.46
CA GLY A 510 3.12 -5.26 -16.55
C GLY A 510 2.27 -5.51 -15.29
N GLY A 511 2.26 -6.74 -14.77
CA GLY A 511 1.49 -7.12 -13.57
C GLY A 511 0.01 -7.41 -13.82
N ARG A 512 -0.46 -7.35 -15.08
CA ARG A 512 -1.85 -7.67 -15.45
C ARG A 512 -1.89 -8.95 -16.28
N ALA A 513 -2.89 -9.79 -16.03
CA ALA A 513 -3.13 -10.99 -16.82
C ALA A 513 -3.55 -10.60 -18.25
N THR A 514 -3.04 -11.29 -19.25
CA THR A 514 -3.34 -11.05 -20.67
C THR A 514 -3.23 -12.35 -21.44
N GLY A 515 -3.99 -12.50 -22.52
CA GLY A 515 -4.01 -13.72 -23.33
C GLY A 515 -4.65 -14.90 -22.60
N SER A 516 -4.34 -16.10 -23.07
CA SER A 516 -5.01 -17.31 -22.61
C SER A 516 -4.63 -17.72 -21.20
N TRP A 517 -5.64 -18.19 -20.48
CA TRP A 517 -5.59 -18.67 -19.11
C TRP A 517 -6.21 -20.05 -19.01
N GLU A 518 -5.53 -20.94 -18.30
CA GLU A 518 -5.94 -22.32 -18.13
C GLU A 518 -5.70 -22.75 -16.68
N GLU A 519 -6.63 -23.54 -16.16
CA GLU A 519 -6.51 -24.20 -14.85
C GLU A 519 -6.88 -25.67 -14.98
N TRP A 520 -6.28 -26.49 -14.13
CA TRP A 520 -6.48 -27.94 -14.09
C TRP A 520 -6.62 -28.43 -12.65
N TYR A 521 -7.39 -29.50 -12.51
CA TYR A 521 -7.46 -30.30 -11.29
C TYR A 521 -6.18 -31.13 -11.11
N ALA A 522 -5.98 -31.68 -9.92
CA ALA A 522 -4.81 -32.50 -9.60
C ALA A 522 -4.71 -33.79 -10.43
N ASP A 523 -5.83 -34.26 -11.01
CA ASP A 523 -5.86 -35.39 -11.95
C ASP A 523 -5.54 -34.98 -13.41
N GLY A 524 -5.17 -33.71 -13.64
CA GLY A 524 -4.84 -33.15 -14.94
C GLY A 524 -6.06 -32.77 -15.80
N GLN A 525 -7.28 -32.95 -15.31
CA GLN A 525 -8.48 -32.53 -16.06
C GLN A 525 -8.60 -31.01 -16.06
N SER A 526 -8.93 -30.43 -17.21
CA SER A 526 -9.15 -28.99 -17.33
C SER A 526 -10.31 -28.54 -16.42
N ALA A 527 -10.03 -27.56 -15.57
CA ALA A 527 -10.98 -26.96 -14.64
C ALA A 527 -11.53 -25.65 -15.19
N VAL A 528 -10.67 -24.80 -15.72
CA VAL A 528 -11.03 -23.46 -16.23
C VAL A 528 -10.27 -23.14 -17.51
N ARG A 529 -10.91 -22.44 -18.43
CA ARG A 529 -10.25 -21.82 -19.60
C ARG A 529 -10.94 -20.51 -19.96
N GLY A 530 -10.15 -19.51 -20.36
CA GLY A 530 -10.61 -18.28 -20.98
C GLY A 530 -9.46 -17.36 -21.35
N ASP A 531 -9.76 -16.14 -21.77
CA ASP A 531 -8.76 -15.12 -22.09
C ASP A 531 -8.88 -13.90 -21.17
N TRP A 532 -7.75 -13.27 -20.93
CA TRP A 532 -7.65 -11.98 -20.24
C TRP A 532 -7.19 -10.89 -21.20
N VAL A 533 -7.69 -9.68 -21.02
CA VAL A 533 -7.18 -8.46 -21.66
C VAL A 533 -6.97 -7.43 -20.55
N ASP A 534 -5.72 -7.00 -20.37
CA ASP A 534 -5.32 -6.01 -19.35
C ASP A 534 -5.89 -6.23 -17.95
N GLY A 535 -5.93 -7.49 -17.50
CA GLY A 535 -6.41 -7.89 -16.18
C GLY A 535 -7.93 -8.10 -16.09
N GLU A 536 -8.66 -7.99 -17.19
CA GLU A 536 -10.11 -8.23 -17.25
C GLU A 536 -10.46 -9.45 -18.10
N LYS A 537 -11.46 -10.24 -17.67
CA LYS A 537 -11.94 -11.38 -18.44
C LYS A 537 -12.47 -10.92 -19.80
N HIS A 538 -12.07 -11.62 -20.85
CA HIS A 538 -12.51 -11.34 -22.21
C HIS A 538 -12.80 -12.63 -22.97
N GLY A 539 -13.77 -12.58 -23.88
CA GLY A 539 -14.16 -13.72 -24.71
C GLY A 539 -14.84 -14.84 -23.91
N ALA A 540 -14.81 -16.04 -24.47
CA ALA A 540 -15.48 -17.20 -23.89
C ALA A 540 -14.73 -17.75 -22.67
N TRP A 541 -15.45 -17.92 -21.58
CA TRP A 541 -14.95 -18.54 -20.36
C TRP A 541 -15.73 -19.82 -20.07
N THR A 542 -15.01 -20.88 -19.73
CA THR A 542 -15.60 -22.18 -19.40
C THR A 542 -15.02 -22.69 -18.08
N HIS A 543 -15.89 -23.29 -17.27
CA HIS A 543 -15.51 -23.98 -16.04
C HIS A 543 -16.11 -25.39 -16.07
N ARG A 544 -15.39 -26.35 -15.51
CA ARG A 544 -15.79 -27.76 -15.42
C ARG A 544 -15.88 -28.18 -13.95
N PHE A 545 -16.52 -29.31 -13.70
CA PHE A 545 -16.49 -29.98 -12.40
C PHE A 545 -15.30 -30.95 -12.33
N PRO A 546 -14.87 -31.36 -11.13
CA PRO A 546 -14.02 -32.53 -10.98
C PRO A 546 -14.68 -33.73 -11.68
N GLY A 547 -13.99 -34.38 -12.61
CA GLY A 547 -14.56 -35.40 -13.51
C GLY A 547 -14.90 -34.91 -14.93
N GLY A 548 -14.69 -33.61 -15.23
CA GLY A 548 -14.70 -33.05 -16.59
C GLY A 548 -16.07 -32.60 -17.11
N GLY A 549 -17.13 -32.85 -16.33
CA GLY A 549 -18.49 -32.38 -16.60
C GLY A 549 -18.54 -30.84 -16.70
N ARG A 550 -19.45 -30.31 -17.52
CA ARG A 550 -19.61 -28.84 -17.65
C ARG A 550 -20.12 -28.26 -16.34
N GLN A 551 -19.56 -27.13 -15.91
CA GLN A 551 -20.02 -26.41 -14.72
C GLN A 551 -20.63 -25.06 -15.10
N THR A 552 -19.88 -24.22 -15.81
CA THR A 552 -20.41 -22.93 -16.33
C THR A 552 -19.75 -22.57 -17.66
N GLU A 553 -20.46 -21.81 -18.47
CA GLU A 553 -19.89 -21.12 -19.63
C GLU A 553 -20.58 -19.76 -19.83
N GLY A 554 -19.84 -18.81 -20.39
CA GLY A 554 -20.35 -17.48 -20.75
C GLY A 554 -19.28 -16.64 -21.45
N GLU A 555 -19.70 -15.59 -22.13
CA GLU A 555 -18.80 -14.63 -22.78
C GLU A 555 -18.60 -13.40 -21.89
N TYR A 556 -17.41 -12.83 -21.94
CA TYR A 556 -17.03 -11.66 -21.17
C TYR A 556 -16.51 -10.55 -22.09
N VAL A 557 -16.91 -9.32 -21.79
CA VAL A 557 -16.39 -8.10 -22.40
C VAL A 557 -16.02 -7.13 -21.28
N ALA A 558 -14.75 -6.73 -21.23
CA ALA A 558 -14.21 -5.85 -20.19
C ALA A 558 -14.59 -6.32 -18.76
N GLY A 559 -14.37 -7.61 -18.49
CA GLY A 559 -14.61 -8.22 -17.18
C GLY A 559 -16.08 -8.52 -16.87
N ARG A 560 -17.04 -8.09 -17.69
CA ARG A 560 -18.47 -8.30 -17.47
C ARG A 560 -19.02 -9.40 -18.35
N LEU A 561 -19.91 -10.22 -17.81
CA LEU A 561 -20.69 -11.17 -18.61
C LEU A 561 -21.51 -10.42 -19.67
N GLU A 562 -21.41 -10.88 -20.91
CA GLU A 562 -22.12 -10.36 -22.06
C GLU A 562 -22.65 -11.55 -22.87
N GLY A 563 -23.90 -11.47 -23.32
CA GLY A 563 -24.53 -12.56 -24.06
C GLY A 563 -24.89 -13.78 -23.21
N ARG A 564 -24.91 -14.96 -23.82
CA ARG A 564 -25.53 -16.15 -23.24
C ARG A 564 -24.65 -16.82 -22.20
N ALA A 565 -25.19 -17.04 -21.02
CA ALA A 565 -24.54 -17.78 -19.94
C ALA A 565 -25.32 -19.05 -19.60
N ARG A 566 -24.58 -20.13 -19.29
CA ARG A 566 -25.15 -21.41 -18.86
C ARG A 566 -24.42 -21.94 -17.64
N LYS A 567 -25.15 -22.64 -16.78
CA LYS A 567 -24.62 -23.36 -15.61
C LYS A 567 -25.25 -24.72 -15.51
N TRP A 568 -24.53 -25.71 -15.01
CA TRP A 568 -25.00 -27.09 -14.80
C TRP A 568 -24.87 -27.51 -13.34
N HIS A 569 -25.68 -28.48 -12.94
CA HIS A 569 -25.53 -29.27 -11.72
C HIS A 569 -24.42 -30.32 -11.91
N VAL A 570 -23.90 -30.87 -10.83
CA VAL A 570 -22.79 -31.85 -10.89
C VAL A 570 -23.20 -33.15 -11.62
N GLU A 571 -24.49 -33.48 -11.61
CA GLU A 571 -25.10 -34.59 -12.33
C GLU A 571 -25.19 -34.37 -13.85
N GLY A 572 -24.82 -33.18 -14.34
CA GLY A 572 -24.78 -32.83 -15.77
C GLY A 572 -26.05 -32.19 -16.32
N GLN A 573 -27.10 -32.07 -15.50
CA GLN A 573 -28.32 -31.35 -15.85
C GLN A 573 -28.11 -29.83 -15.79
N GLN A 574 -28.66 -29.08 -16.75
CA GLN A 574 -28.52 -27.61 -16.75
C GLN A 574 -29.22 -27.01 -15.53
N LEU A 575 -28.55 -26.12 -14.81
CA LEU A 575 -29.06 -25.41 -13.63
C LEU A 575 -29.73 -24.10 -14.03
N PHE A 576 -29.10 -23.33 -14.94
CA PHE A 576 -29.73 -22.18 -15.56
C PHE A 576 -29.16 -21.86 -16.95
N GLU A 577 -29.92 -21.07 -17.70
CA GLU A 577 -29.51 -20.43 -18.94
C GLU A 577 -30.27 -19.12 -19.13
N GLY A 578 -29.56 -18.12 -19.64
CA GLY A 578 -30.12 -16.82 -19.99
C GLY A 578 -29.03 -15.85 -20.44
N ASP A 579 -29.45 -14.67 -20.87
CA ASP A 579 -28.53 -13.66 -21.41
C ASP A 579 -28.14 -12.62 -20.36
N TYR A 580 -26.94 -12.08 -20.53
CA TYR A 580 -26.40 -10.95 -19.80
C TYR A 580 -26.16 -9.78 -20.75
N ARG A 581 -26.35 -8.56 -20.24
CA ARG A 581 -25.94 -7.32 -20.89
C ARG A 581 -25.26 -6.44 -19.85
N HIS A 582 -24.02 -6.05 -20.11
CA HIS A 582 -23.21 -5.25 -19.19
C HIS A 582 -23.15 -5.85 -17.77
N GLY A 583 -23.07 -7.17 -17.65
CA GLY A 583 -23.01 -7.89 -16.38
C GLY A 583 -24.36 -8.06 -15.66
N GLN A 584 -25.46 -7.53 -16.20
CA GLN A 584 -26.80 -7.70 -15.64
C GLN A 584 -27.60 -8.73 -16.43
N ARG A 585 -28.46 -9.50 -15.75
CA ARG A 585 -29.38 -10.43 -16.42
C ARG A 585 -30.35 -9.65 -17.30
N GLU A 586 -30.54 -10.11 -18.53
CA GLU A 586 -31.39 -9.49 -19.53
C GLU A 586 -32.14 -10.58 -20.30
N GLY A 587 -33.38 -10.30 -20.70
CA GLY A 587 -34.14 -11.18 -21.59
C GLY A 587 -34.61 -12.48 -20.91
N PRO A 588 -34.87 -13.54 -21.68
CA PRO A 588 -35.47 -14.78 -21.18
C PRO A 588 -34.48 -15.62 -20.37
N TRP A 589 -34.96 -16.19 -19.27
CA TRP A 589 -34.19 -17.00 -18.34
C TRP A 589 -34.95 -18.24 -17.91
N VAL A 590 -34.24 -19.36 -17.82
CA VAL A 590 -34.79 -20.64 -17.37
C VAL A 590 -33.85 -21.24 -16.32
N PHE A 591 -34.44 -21.84 -15.29
CA PHE A 591 -33.74 -22.53 -14.21
C PHE A 591 -34.35 -23.91 -14.03
N TRP A 592 -33.53 -24.93 -13.78
CA TRP A 592 -33.99 -26.31 -13.57
C TRP A 592 -33.51 -26.90 -12.24
N TYR A 593 -34.25 -27.89 -11.75
CA TYR A 593 -33.85 -28.80 -10.68
C TYR A 593 -32.78 -29.81 -11.18
N PRO A 594 -32.06 -30.48 -10.26
CA PRO A 594 -31.16 -31.59 -10.63
C PRO A 594 -31.88 -32.71 -11.40
N SER A 595 -33.18 -32.91 -11.15
CA SER A 595 -34.04 -33.85 -11.89
C SER A 595 -34.26 -33.50 -13.37
N GLY A 596 -33.91 -32.27 -13.79
CA GLY A 596 -34.16 -31.76 -15.14
C GLY A 596 -35.52 -31.09 -15.33
N GLN A 597 -36.35 -31.10 -14.30
CA GLN A 597 -37.60 -30.34 -14.32
C GLN A 597 -37.33 -28.83 -14.21
N VAL A 598 -38.07 -28.03 -15.00
CA VAL A 598 -38.02 -26.56 -14.89
C VAL A 598 -38.44 -26.16 -13.50
N ARG A 599 -37.59 -25.43 -12.79
CA ARG A 599 -37.86 -24.85 -11.47
C ARG A 599 -38.56 -23.51 -11.60
N ARG A 600 -38.07 -22.68 -12.51
CA ARG A 600 -38.69 -21.38 -12.82
C ARG A 600 -38.22 -20.84 -14.16
N GLN A 601 -39.06 -20.05 -14.79
CA GLN A 601 -38.72 -19.33 -16.02
C GLN A 601 -39.46 -18.01 -16.12
N GLY A 602 -38.86 -17.05 -16.82
CA GLY A 602 -39.40 -15.71 -17.00
C GLY A 602 -38.39 -14.83 -17.73
N LYS A 603 -38.51 -13.51 -17.59
CA LYS A 603 -37.54 -12.57 -18.15
C LYS A 603 -36.97 -11.61 -17.12
N TYR A 604 -35.76 -11.16 -17.38
CA TYR A 604 -35.13 -10.05 -16.69
C TYR A 604 -35.13 -8.79 -17.56
N GLU A 605 -35.36 -7.65 -16.94
CA GLU A 605 -35.18 -6.32 -17.54
C GLU A 605 -34.42 -5.46 -16.54
N ALA A 606 -33.32 -4.83 -16.96
CA ALA A 606 -32.44 -4.04 -16.10
C ALA A 606 -32.00 -4.80 -14.83
N GLY A 607 -31.67 -6.08 -14.99
CA GLY A 607 -31.21 -6.96 -13.90
C GLY A 607 -32.30 -7.47 -12.95
N GLY A 608 -33.54 -6.99 -13.04
CA GLY A 608 -34.66 -7.39 -12.19
C GLY A 608 -35.65 -8.32 -12.89
N GLU A 609 -36.24 -9.25 -12.15
CA GLU A 609 -37.33 -10.11 -12.67
C GLU A 609 -38.51 -9.21 -13.13
N SER A 610 -38.96 -9.38 -14.37
CA SER A 610 -39.99 -8.55 -15.00
C SER A 610 -41.03 -9.40 -15.74
N GLY A 611 -42.29 -9.00 -15.68
CA GLY A 611 -43.40 -9.68 -16.34
C GLY A 611 -43.76 -11.02 -15.70
N PRO A 612 -44.40 -11.93 -16.44
CA PRO A 612 -44.84 -13.21 -15.90
C PRO A 612 -43.65 -14.11 -15.59
N TRP A 613 -43.65 -14.69 -14.38
CA TRP A 613 -42.72 -15.71 -13.95
C TRP A 613 -43.48 -16.97 -13.54
N GLU A 614 -43.08 -18.08 -14.15
CA GLU A 614 -43.59 -19.41 -13.83
C GLU A 614 -42.65 -20.06 -12.83
N TRP A 615 -43.23 -20.68 -11.79
CA TRP A 615 -42.51 -21.40 -10.75
C TRP A 615 -43.14 -22.77 -10.56
N TYR A 616 -42.30 -23.78 -10.42
CA TYR A 616 -42.71 -25.17 -10.25
C TYR A 616 -41.99 -25.78 -9.05
N LEU A 617 -42.67 -26.69 -8.36
CA LEU A 617 -42.07 -27.62 -7.41
C LEU A 617 -41.39 -28.77 -8.17
N GLU A 618 -40.56 -29.55 -7.48
CA GLU A 618 -39.81 -30.67 -8.08
C GLU A 618 -40.68 -31.88 -8.47
N ASP A 619 -41.96 -31.87 -8.12
CA ASP A 619 -42.96 -32.82 -8.64
C ASP A 619 -43.66 -32.32 -9.92
N GLY A 620 -43.36 -31.09 -10.37
CA GLY A 620 -43.93 -30.44 -11.55
C GLY A 620 -45.19 -29.65 -11.33
N SER A 621 -45.74 -29.66 -10.12
CA SER A 621 -46.86 -28.81 -9.77
C SER A 621 -46.43 -27.34 -9.69
N VAL A 622 -47.34 -26.43 -10.03
CA VAL A 622 -47.06 -24.98 -10.01
C VAL A 622 -46.97 -24.48 -8.57
N ASP A 623 -45.87 -23.81 -8.23
CA ASP A 623 -45.71 -23.08 -6.97
C ASP A 623 -46.49 -21.76 -7.05
N ARG A 624 -47.77 -21.81 -6.67
CA ARG A 624 -48.68 -20.65 -6.69
C ARG A 624 -48.30 -19.53 -5.73
N GLN A 625 -47.43 -19.78 -4.76
CA GLN A 625 -46.96 -18.74 -3.84
C GLN A 625 -45.96 -17.81 -4.52
N ARG A 626 -45.17 -18.35 -5.46
CA ARG A 626 -44.11 -17.62 -6.16
C ARG A 626 -44.49 -17.25 -7.59
N ALA A 627 -45.27 -18.08 -8.29
CA ALA A 627 -45.73 -17.78 -9.63
C ALA A 627 -46.53 -16.46 -9.69
N GLY A 628 -46.28 -15.66 -10.72
CA GLY A 628 -47.05 -14.46 -11.01
C GLY A 628 -46.25 -13.37 -11.70
N ASN A 629 -46.78 -12.14 -11.70
CA ASN A 629 -46.17 -11.00 -12.37
C ASN A 629 -45.16 -10.27 -11.48
N TYR A 630 -43.97 -10.01 -12.02
CA TYR A 630 -42.88 -9.33 -11.32
C TYR A 630 -42.57 -7.96 -11.92
N ARG A 631 -42.12 -7.05 -11.07
CA ARG A 631 -41.55 -5.76 -11.46
C ARG A 631 -40.33 -5.48 -10.59
N ALA A 632 -39.16 -5.36 -11.21
CA ALA A 632 -37.89 -5.12 -10.55
C ALA A 632 -37.63 -6.12 -9.38
N GLY A 633 -37.90 -7.40 -9.61
CA GLY A 633 -37.67 -8.46 -8.61
C GLY A 633 -38.76 -8.61 -7.53
N ARG A 634 -39.80 -7.77 -7.54
CA ARG A 634 -40.93 -7.88 -6.60
C ARG A 634 -42.17 -8.42 -7.30
N ARG A 635 -42.83 -9.41 -6.69
CA ARG A 635 -44.12 -9.94 -7.15
C ARG A 635 -45.21 -8.87 -6.94
N THR A 636 -45.94 -8.56 -8.01
CA THR A 636 -46.97 -7.50 -8.08
C THR A 636 -48.37 -8.04 -8.29
N GLY A 637 -48.51 -9.33 -8.61
CA GLY A 637 -49.78 -10.02 -8.76
C GLY A 637 -49.58 -11.49 -9.08
N PRO A 638 -50.65 -12.29 -9.06
CA PRO A 638 -50.66 -13.63 -9.62
C PRO A 638 -50.41 -13.64 -11.13
#